data_AF-A0A7X8IX61-F1
#
_entry.id   AF-A0A7X8IX61-F1
#
_cell.length_a   1.000
_cell.length_b   1.000
_cell.length_c   1.000
_cell.angle_alpha   90.00
_cell.angle_beta   90.00
_cell.angle_gamma   90.00
#
_symmetry.space_group_name_H-M   'P 1'
#
loop_
_entity.id
_entity.type
_entity.pdbx_description
1 polymer ?
#
loop_
_entity_poly.entity_id
_entity_poly.type
_entity_poly.pdbx_seq_one_letter_code
_entity_poly.pdbx_strand_id
1 'polypeptide(L)'
;MGRRTFFPVLILIFSFLASLTARENRYFSSGTGQDTPLFVLVAPDHADTAAIRLLESFMEQKQDAPPPGRLLAAFTVQDFSDLPANLKKIPPEGAGSLIEKLSIEESVVMIVLLPGPSDRVRIHPGVRFDTPPRWLLESVVQTIQDHAVPFEFAESRLQVYRMGWNEELPVVRPYHDAGIPVLCLETSYEISAVLDSLAETFSRGIPEDQDRHYLLQQFRDRIFFVGERSMVIFIITAFALILLFLFVFSFLSGTTAERRLRYTLSLWWLPFLFLVVNITALYAGQAVSSFLLRFRFGTDGSWALLPVLALAGKFFFAWFITTAILSLNQIFRFPDDNSVYGYLSTFCAMINVFVFSAFDFSLTPLFILLYGIAFIFYHLRHPLFTLAGIVILMLPLYPYARILASGTPEAVQAVFTGMNGWNIRLAFLALPFQFMISRFLNAMGLFGRKNDFYLPIQLFPATICAFILAGTLLFFPAWSSERPLPVQVWHIISKTGSRMEISSLAGTGTVGTIRTAESAPPEIPASFLEVETRNKRFLDKQLLEIAITPMLPVNRIEVLVSSNRGISVYSATIPFTYQNAGQDTLFVSPDDPEGAFSFNFSSDSRSQITATVRLYTRENPFGVQLSDENAKMDYLLEVVQTVVFPRPQGENSAAALDG
;
A
#
# COMPACT_ATOMS: atom_id res chain seq x y z
N MET A 1 15.77 45.19 -44.70
CA MET A 1 15.01 44.42 -43.69
C MET A 1 16.02 43.67 -42.82
N GLY A 2 16.42 44.05 -41.62
CA GLY A 2 15.96 45.07 -40.70
C GLY A 2 16.18 44.50 -39.30
N ARG A 3 17.42 44.60 -38.78
CA ARG A 3 17.94 44.10 -37.48
C ARG A 3 17.02 44.29 -36.25
N ARG A 4 15.92 45.04 -36.38
CA ARG A 4 14.89 45.33 -35.36
C ARG A 4 13.77 44.29 -35.24
N THR A 5 13.55 43.41 -36.23
CA THR A 5 12.57 42.30 -36.10
C THR A 5 13.20 41.00 -35.61
N PHE A 6 14.52 40.88 -35.68
CA PHE A 6 15.25 39.66 -35.30
C PHE A 6 15.32 39.48 -33.77
N PHE A 7 15.46 40.58 -33.03
CA PHE A 7 15.57 40.56 -31.57
C PHE A 7 14.29 40.17 -30.83
N PRO A 8 13.08 40.70 -31.17
CA PRO A 8 11.85 40.28 -30.51
C PRO A 8 11.44 38.84 -30.87
N VAL A 9 11.76 38.37 -32.09
CA VAL A 9 11.52 36.98 -32.50
C VAL A 9 12.47 36.03 -31.77
N LEU A 10 13.73 36.41 -31.56
CA LEU A 10 14.68 35.62 -30.78
C LEU A 10 14.26 35.53 -29.31
N ILE A 11 13.74 36.61 -28.72
CA ILE A 11 13.21 36.60 -27.34
C ILE A 11 11.94 35.75 -27.26
N LEU A 12 11.03 35.82 -28.23
CA LEU A 12 9.84 34.96 -28.28
C LEU A 12 10.21 33.47 -28.44
N ILE A 13 11.18 33.16 -29.30
CA ILE A 13 11.72 31.80 -29.46
C ILE A 13 12.45 31.34 -28.19
N PHE A 14 13.20 32.22 -27.52
CA PHE A 14 13.90 31.87 -26.27
C PHE A 14 12.93 31.70 -25.10
N SER A 15 11.85 32.49 -25.03
CA SER A 15 10.77 32.31 -24.06
C SER A 15 9.95 31.05 -24.34
N PHE A 16 9.76 30.68 -25.61
CA PHE A 16 9.05 29.45 -26.01
C PHE A 16 9.93 28.20 -25.87
N LEU A 17 11.26 28.31 -26.03
CA LEU A 17 12.21 27.24 -25.70
C LEU A 17 12.43 27.11 -24.19
N ALA A 18 12.33 28.20 -23.43
CA ALA A 18 12.42 28.16 -21.97
C ALA A 18 11.20 27.47 -21.35
N SER A 19 10.01 27.56 -21.96
CA SER A 19 8.82 26.81 -21.54
C SER A 19 8.86 25.31 -21.86
N LEU A 20 9.85 24.84 -22.64
CA LEU A 20 10.06 23.42 -22.94
C LEU A 20 11.01 22.72 -21.94
N THR A 21 11.33 23.37 -20.83
CA THR A 21 12.13 22.73 -19.76
C THR A 21 11.22 21.90 -18.85
N ALA A 22 11.72 20.72 -18.47
CA ALA A 22 11.06 19.84 -17.50
C ALA A 22 10.57 20.66 -16.30
N ARG A 23 9.33 20.46 -15.86
CA ARG A 23 8.82 21.15 -14.67
C ARG A 23 9.66 20.73 -13.47
N GLU A 24 10.56 21.61 -13.04
CA GLU A 24 11.39 21.39 -11.86
C GLU A 24 10.59 21.71 -10.58
N ASN A 25 10.98 21.05 -9.48
CA ASN A 25 10.45 21.37 -8.16
C ASN A 25 10.71 22.85 -7.82
N ARG A 26 9.67 23.55 -7.34
CA ARG A 26 9.81 24.93 -6.86
C ARG A 26 10.07 24.94 -5.37
N TYR A 27 11.08 25.68 -4.93
CA TYR A 27 11.48 25.75 -3.52
C TYR A 27 11.44 27.18 -3.03
N PHE A 28 10.85 27.40 -1.86
CA PHE A 28 10.84 28.69 -1.16
C PHE A 28 11.36 28.50 0.25
N SER A 29 12.44 29.20 0.60
CA SER A 29 13.03 29.17 1.94
C SER A 29 12.80 30.48 2.69
N SER A 30 12.44 30.40 3.97
CA SER A 30 12.30 31.56 4.87
C SER A 30 12.86 31.24 6.27
N GLY A 31 13.22 32.29 7.02
CA GLY A 31 13.73 32.19 8.39
C GLY A 31 15.26 32.28 8.54
N THR A 32 15.72 32.54 9.76
CA THR A 32 17.13 32.81 10.07
C THR A 32 17.59 32.01 11.31
N GLY A 33 18.15 30.81 11.12
CA GLY A 33 18.74 30.02 12.22
C GLY A 33 19.60 28.87 11.71
N GLN A 34 20.93 29.05 11.63
CA GLN A 34 21.84 28.05 11.04
C GLN A 34 21.85 26.69 11.76
N ASP A 35 21.53 26.66 13.06
CA ASP A 35 21.56 25.44 13.90
C ASP A 35 20.16 24.95 14.33
N THR A 36 19.08 25.48 13.72
CA THR A 36 17.71 25.02 14.01
C THR A 36 17.28 23.92 13.04
N PRO A 37 16.42 22.97 13.48
CA PRO A 37 15.84 21.97 12.60
C PRO A 37 15.13 22.61 11.40
N LEU A 38 15.24 21.96 10.23
CA LEU A 38 14.56 22.39 9.02
C LEU A 38 13.12 21.87 9.02
N PHE A 39 12.15 22.79 9.09
CA PHE A 39 10.75 22.46 8.90
C PHE A 39 10.38 22.54 7.42
N VAL A 40 9.91 21.42 6.85
CA VAL A 40 9.61 21.28 5.42
C VAL A 40 8.11 21.10 5.22
N LEU A 41 7.52 21.96 4.39
CA LEU A 41 6.15 21.84 3.93
C LEU A 41 6.16 21.41 2.47
N VAL A 42 5.47 20.32 2.13
CA VAL A 42 5.43 19.79 0.77
C VAL A 42 4.01 19.86 0.24
N ALA A 43 3.81 20.48 -0.92
CA ALA A 43 2.56 20.44 -1.68
C ALA A 43 2.84 19.81 -3.06
N PRO A 44 2.53 18.52 -3.28
CA PRO A 44 2.75 17.87 -4.55
C PRO A 44 1.77 18.37 -5.62
N ASP A 45 2.23 18.42 -6.88
CA ASP A 45 1.43 18.84 -8.03
C ASP A 45 0.30 17.83 -8.26
N HIS A 46 -0.91 18.20 -7.86
CA HIS A 46 -2.12 17.39 -7.95
C HIS A 46 -3.17 18.12 -8.80
N ALA A 47 -4.11 17.39 -9.38
CA ALA A 47 -5.19 17.97 -10.19
C ALA A 47 -6.02 19.02 -9.41
N ASP A 48 -6.10 18.85 -8.09
CA ASP A 48 -6.66 19.86 -7.19
C ASP A 48 -5.54 20.73 -6.63
N THR A 49 -5.64 22.03 -6.89
CA THR A 49 -4.64 23.05 -6.52
C THR A 49 -4.87 23.65 -5.14
N ALA A 50 -5.85 23.17 -4.35
CA ALA A 50 -6.15 23.72 -3.03
C ALA A 50 -4.93 23.72 -2.08
N ALA A 51 -4.23 22.59 -1.97
CA ALA A 51 -3.03 22.48 -1.12
C ALA A 51 -1.88 23.38 -1.60
N ILE A 52 -1.72 23.53 -2.92
CA ILE A 52 -0.72 24.43 -3.53
C ILE A 52 -1.04 25.87 -3.17
N ARG A 53 -2.29 26.31 -3.35
CA ARG A 53 -2.72 27.68 -3.06
C ARG A 53 -2.57 28.02 -1.58
N LEU A 54 -2.87 27.08 -0.69
CA LEU A 54 -2.71 27.25 0.76
C LEU A 54 -1.24 27.44 1.13
N LEU A 55 -0.34 26.64 0.54
CA LEU A 55 1.08 26.78 0.80
C LEU A 55 1.65 28.06 0.17
N GLU A 56 1.20 28.45 -1.02
CA GLU A 56 1.57 29.72 -1.66
C GLU A 56 1.14 30.92 -0.80
N SER A 57 -0.11 30.97 -0.33
CA SER A 57 -0.60 32.07 0.53
C SER A 57 0.14 32.15 1.87
N PHE A 58 0.41 31.00 2.49
CA PHE A 58 1.21 30.93 3.71
C PHE A 58 2.64 31.45 3.48
N MET A 59 3.26 31.09 2.36
CA MET A 59 4.62 31.53 2.07
C MET A 59 4.69 33.02 1.73
N GLU A 60 3.68 33.59 1.05
CA GLU A 60 3.57 35.04 0.85
C GLU A 60 3.54 35.78 2.19
N GLN A 61 2.73 35.31 3.15
CA GLN A 61 2.68 35.89 4.50
C GLN A 61 4.04 35.81 5.22
N LYS A 62 4.82 34.74 5.00
CA LYS A 62 6.12 34.51 5.64
C LYS A 62 7.31 35.15 4.95
N GLN A 63 7.11 35.79 3.79
CA GLN A 63 8.12 36.69 3.21
C GLN A 63 8.19 38.01 3.99
N ASP A 64 7.04 38.55 4.40
CA ASP A 64 6.96 39.81 5.14
C ASP A 64 7.33 39.65 6.62
N ALA A 65 7.01 38.49 7.21
CA ALA A 65 7.29 38.16 8.61
C ALA A 65 7.92 36.75 8.71
N PRO A 66 9.25 36.62 8.56
CA PRO A 66 9.91 35.32 8.57
C PRO A 66 9.79 34.62 9.94
N PRO A 67 9.62 33.29 9.95
CA PRO A 67 9.54 32.53 11.20
C PRO A 67 10.90 32.50 11.92
N PRO A 68 10.93 32.24 13.23
CA PRO A 68 12.16 32.19 14.03
C PRO A 68 13.09 31.03 13.65
N GLY A 69 12.59 29.96 13.03
CA GLY A 69 13.38 28.82 12.56
C GLY A 69 13.49 28.73 11.04
N ARG A 70 14.23 27.72 10.55
CA ARG A 70 14.36 27.44 9.11
C ARG A 70 13.09 26.78 8.57
N LEU A 71 12.48 27.40 7.57
CA LEU A 71 11.31 26.90 6.86
C LEU A 71 11.65 26.69 5.37
N LEU A 72 11.28 25.53 4.82
CA LEU A 72 11.34 25.23 3.39
C LEU A 72 9.96 24.78 2.90
N ALA A 73 9.34 25.56 2.02
CA ALA A 73 8.20 25.10 1.23
C ALA A 73 8.70 24.50 -0.09
N ALA A 74 8.25 23.29 -0.40
CA ALA A 74 8.56 22.58 -1.63
C ALA A 74 7.28 22.26 -2.39
N PHE A 75 7.24 22.66 -3.65
CA PHE A 75 6.21 22.27 -4.60
C PHE A 75 6.82 21.23 -5.53
N THR A 76 6.50 19.97 -5.27
CA THR A 76 7.07 18.83 -5.99
C THR A 76 6.23 18.51 -7.21
N VAL A 77 6.87 18.15 -8.32
CA VAL A 77 6.20 17.82 -9.58
C VAL A 77 6.43 16.35 -9.92
N GLN A 78 5.51 15.73 -10.67
CA GLN A 78 5.60 14.32 -11.07
C GLN A 78 5.66 13.32 -9.89
N ASP A 79 5.01 13.68 -8.77
CA ASP A 79 4.81 12.76 -7.65
C ASP A 79 3.65 11.79 -7.89
N PHE A 80 2.70 12.19 -8.74
CA PHE A 80 1.61 11.36 -9.21
C PHE A 80 1.89 10.91 -10.63
N SER A 81 2.32 9.67 -10.79
CA SER A 81 2.40 9.03 -12.09
C SER A 81 1.21 8.11 -12.26
N ASP A 82 0.54 8.30 -13.38
CA ASP A 82 -0.60 7.54 -13.81
C ASP A 82 -0.21 6.26 -14.56
N LEU A 83 1.06 6.15 -14.98
CA LEU A 83 1.62 4.98 -15.68
C LEU A 83 1.45 3.66 -14.91
N PRO A 84 1.45 2.49 -15.58
CA PRO A 84 1.48 1.20 -14.91
C PRO A 84 2.63 1.04 -13.92
N ALA A 85 2.44 0.25 -12.86
CA ALA A 85 3.38 0.11 -11.74
C ALA A 85 4.82 -0.28 -12.14
N ASN A 86 4.99 -1.01 -13.24
CA ASN A 86 6.30 -1.39 -13.80
C ASN A 86 7.04 -0.25 -14.51
N LEU A 87 6.33 0.84 -14.88
CA LEU A 87 6.90 2.02 -15.52
C LEU A 87 7.04 3.20 -14.56
N LYS A 88 6.33 3.19 -13.41
CA LYS A 88 6.45 4.24 -12.40
C LYS A 88 7.87 4.29 -11.82
N LYS A 89 8.41 5.50 -11.70
CA LYS A 89 9.67 5.76 -10.99
C LYS A 89 9.43 5.64 -9.48
N ILE A 90 10.31 4.93 -8.78
CA ILE A 90 10.25 4.75 -7.32
C ILE A 90 11.65 5.08 -6.75
N PRO A 91 11.81 6.14 -5.95
CA PRO A 91 10.78 7.13 -5.59
C PRO A 91 10.32 7.96 -6.79
N PRO A 92 9.13 8.59 -6.73
CA PRO A 92 8.70 9.56 -7.74
C PRO A 92 9.73 10.67 -7.94
N GLU A 93 9.74 11.32 -9.10
CA GLU A 93 10.81 12.25 -9.47
C GLU A 93 10.89 13.46 -8.53
N GLY A 94 9.75 14.10 -8.25
CA GLY A 94 9.67 15.24 -7.35
C GLY A 94 10.16 14.90 -5.95
N ALA A 95 9.62 13.83 -5.36
CA ALA A 95 10.02 13.34 -4.05
C ALA A 95 11.49 12.94 -4.00
N GLY A 96 12.01 12.24 -5.03
CA GLY A 96 13.41 11.84 -5.12
C GLY A 96 14.36 13.03 -5.13
N SER A 97 14.06 14.07 -5.93
CA SER A 97 14.86 15.30 -5.98
C SER A 97 14.85 16.05 -4.64
N LEU A 98 13.69 16.11 -3.96
CA LEU A 98 13.60 16.74 -2.64
C LEU A 98 14.38 15.94 -1.58
N ILE A 99 14.30 14.61 -1.58
CA ILE A 99 15.06 13.75 -0.66
C ILE A 99 16.56 13.95 -0.83
N GLU A 100 17.06 14.01 -2.06
CA GLU A 100 18.48 14.26 -2.33
C GLU A 100 18.92 15.61 -1.76
N LYS A 101 18.11 16.66 -1.94
CA LYS A 101 18.37 17.99 -1.37
C LYS A 101 18.39 18.00 0.16
N LEU A 102 17.49 17.23 0.79
CA LEU A 102 17.38 17.14 2.25
C LEU A 102 18.44 16.24 2.89
N SER A 103 19.13 15.39 2.12
CA SER A 103 20.14 14.45 2.63
C SER A 103 21.35 15.13 3.29
N ILE A 104 21.57 16.42 3.01
CA ILE A 104 22.67 17.22 3.54
C ILE A 104 22.31 17.76 4.95
N GLU A 105 21.04 17.76 5.31
CA GLU A 105 20.55 18.33 6.57
C GLU A 105 20.58 17.30 7.70
N GLU A 106 21.06 17.71 8.88
CA GLU A 106 21.15 16.81 10.04
C GLU A 106 19.81 16.60 10.76
N SER A 107 18.87 17.54 10.63
CA SER A 107 17.59 17.52 11.35
C SER A 107 16.48 18.13 10.51
N VAL A 108 15.55 17.29 10.07
CA VAL A 108 14.43 17.65 9.19
C VAL A 108 13.12 17.14 9.78
N VAL A 109 12.09 17.97 9.74
CA VAL A 109 10.69 17.58 10.01
C VAL A 109 9.85 17.94 8.79
N MET A 110 8.98 17.04 8.34
CA MET A 110 8.20 17.25 7.13
C MET A 110 6.70 17.11 7.38
N ILE A 111 5.92 18.01 6.78
CA ILE A 111 4.48 17.86 6.62
C ILE A 111 4.13 17.90 5.13
N VAL A 112 3.46 16.85 4.67
CA VAL A 112 2.90 16.76 3.31
C VAL A 112 1.45 17.22 3.35
N LEU A 113 1.13 18.21 2.53
CA LEU A 113 -0.22 18.77 2.37
C LEU A 113 -0.86 18.18 1.11
N LEU A 114 -1.96 17.47 1.29
CA LEU A 114 -2.77 16.94 0.20
C LEU A 114 -4.13 17.65 0.16
N PRO A 115 -4.74 17.80 -1.03
CA PRO A 115 -6.10 18.32 -1.14
C PRO A 115 -7.07 17.40 -0.40
N GLY A 116 -8.02 17.99 0.31
CA GLY A 116 -8.92 17.25 1.20
C GLY A 116 -10.21 18.00 1.51
N PRO A 117 -10.96 17.59 2.55
CA PRO A 117 -12.21 18.23 2.93
C PRO A 117 -12.02 19.72 3.23
N SER A 118 -13.03 20.53 2.88
CA SER A 118 -13.01 21.99 3.05
C SER A 118 -13.54 22.47 4.40
N ASP A 119 -14.07 21.57 5.23
CA ASP A 119 -14.66 21.89 6.54
C ASP A 119 -13.80 21.42 7.73
N ARG A 120 -12.77 20.61 7.48
CA ARG A 120 -11.92 20.00 8.51
C ARG A 120 -10.55 19.60 7.95
N VAL A 121 -9.63 19.26 8.85
CA VAL A 121 -8.35 18.65 8.52
C VAL A 121 -8.42 17.14 8.74
N ARG A 122 -8.09 16.34 7.72
CA ARG A 122 -7.92 14.89 7.89
C ARG A 122 -6.44 14.58 8.10
N ILE A 123 -6.12 14.00 9.25
CA ILE A 123 -4.75 13.65 9.64
C ILE A 123 -4.49 12.18 9.29
N HIS A 124 -3.38 11.90 8.62
CA HIS A 124 -2.88 10.56 8.38
C HIS A 124 -1.73 10.24 9.34
N PRO A 125 -1.99 9.55 10.45
CA PRO A 125 -1.01 9.32 11.51
C PRO A 125 -0.04 8.16 11.22
N GLY A 126 0.22 7.83 9.95
CA GLY A 126 1.07 6.70 9.59
C GLY A 126 1.11 6.40 8.09
N VAL A 127 2.05 5.53 7.72
CA VAL A 127 2.14 4.88 6.40
C VAL A 127 1.98 3.37 6.59
N ARG A 128 1.95 2.59 5.52
CA ARG A 128 1.84 1.13 5.67
C ARG A 128 3.08 0.59 6.38
N PHE A 129 2.87 -0.27 7.38
CA PHE A 129 3.89 -0.91 8.22
C PHE A 129 4.68 0.00 9.17
N ASP A 130 4.44 1.32 9.21
CA ASP A 130 5.15 2.18 10.16
C ASP A 130 4.35 3.45 10.51
N THR A 131 4.75 4.11 11.58
CA THR A 131 4.11 5.31 12.13
C THR A 131 5.14 6.39 12.46
N PRO A 132 4.80 7.68 12.29
CA PRO A 132 5.69 8.77 12.64
C PRO A 132 5.98 8.77 14.15
N PRO A 133 7.10 9.37 14.58
CA PRO A 133 7.42 9.54 15.98
C PRO A 133 6.28 10.25 16.75
N ARG A 134 6.06 9.83 18.01
CA ARG A 134 4.98 10.33 18.87
C ARG A 134 4.94 11.86 18.95
N TRP A 135 6.10 12.49 19.16
CA TRP A 135 6.20 13.94 19.32
C TRP A 135 5.71 14.70 18.09
N LEU A 136 5.86 14.15 16.88
CA LEU A 136 5.43 14.81 15.64
C LEU A 136 3.91 14.87 15.59
N LEU A 137 3.27 13.72 15.80
CA LEU A 137 1.81 13.65 15.80
C LEU A 137 1.20 14.42 16.96
N GLU A 138 1.80 14.34 18.15
CA GLU A 138 1.35 15.07 19.35
C GLU A 138 1.43 16.59 19.13
N SER A 139 2.54 17.10 18.57
CA SER A 139 2.71 18.54 18.27
C SER A 139 1.68 19.04 17.26
N VAL A 140 1.44 18.27 16.18
CA VAL A 140 0.45 18.63 15.15
C VAL A 140 -0.96 18.64 15.71
N VAL A 141 -1.35 17.58 16.43
CA VAL A 141 -2.68 17.47 17.03
C VAL A 141 -2.92 18.58 18.06
N GLN A 142 -1.94 18.84 18.93
CA GLN A 142 -2.04 19.90 19.93
C GLN A 142 -2.19 21.27 19.27
N THR A 143 -1.38 21.57 18.24
CA THR A 143 -1.46 22.86 17.55
C THR A 143 -2.80 23.05 16.83
N ILE A 144 -3.36 22.01 16.22
CA ILE A 144 -4.70 22.04 15.60
C ILE A 144 -5.78 22.30 16.66
N GLN A 145 -5.68 21.64 17.82
CA GLN A 145 -6.62 21.82 18.94
C GLN A 145 -6.55 23.23 19.54
N ASP A 146 -5.35 23.79 19.71
CA ASP A 146 -5.13 25.13 20.25
C ASP A 146 -5.74 26.22 19.36
N HIS A 147 -5.77 25.98 18.03
CA HIS A 147 -6.42 26.87 17.06
C HIS A 147 -7.90 26.58 16.84
N ALA A 148 -8.50 25.64 17.59
CA ALA A 148 -9.88 25.20 17.45
C ALA A 148 -10.26 24.78 16.02
N VAL A 149 -9.31 24.24 15.25
CA VAL A 149 -9.54 23.77 13.89
C VAL A 149 -10.21 22.39 13.94
N PRO A 150 -11.35 22.17 13.26
CA PRO A 150 -11.97 20.85 13.20
C PRO A 150 -11.06 19.84 12.51
N PHE A 151 -10.91 18.64 13.09
CA PHE A 151 -10.09 17.59 12.49
C PHE A 151 -10.65 16.19 12.73
N GLU A 152 -10.23 15.26 11.88
CA GLU A 152 -10.48 13.83 12.01
C GLU A 152 -9.23 13.02 11.66
N PHE A 153 -9.09 11.83 12.25
CA PHE A 153 -8.06 10.89 11.82
C PHE A 153 -8.59 10.02 10.69
N ALA A 154 -7.78 9.78 9.66
CA ALA A 154 -8.09 8.79 8.63
C ALA A 154 -8.27 7.39 9.26
N GLU A 155 -7.36 7.01 10.16
CA GLU A 155 -7.52 5.87 11.06
C GLU A 155 -6.81 6.20 12.39
N SER A 156 -7.52 6.11 13.51
CA SER A 156 -6.96 6.43 14.84
C SER A 156 -6.21 5.25 15.48
N ARG A 157 -6.42 4.03 14.99
CA ARG A 157 -5.74 2.82 15.47
C ARG A 157 -4.40 2.65 14.77
N LEU A 158 -3.33 3.10 15.41
CA LEU A 158 -1.95 2.97 14.89
C LEU A 158 -1.54 1.52 14.60
N GLN A 159 -2.15 0.54 15.28
CA GLN A 159 -1.93 -0.87 15.01
C GLN A 159 -2.27 -1.25 13.56
N VAL A 160 -3.26 -0.60 12.95
CA VAL A 160 -3.71 -0.89 11.59
C VAL A 160 -2.63 -0.50 10.57
N TYR A 161 -1.97 0.64 10.81
CA TYR A 161 -0.81 1.08 10.01
C TYR A 161 0.33 0.08 10.15
N ARG A 162 0.74 -0.27 11.37
CA ARG A 162 1.85 -1.22 11.64
C ARG A 162 1.58 -2.64 11.14
N MET A 163 0.33 -3.08 11.15
CA MET A 163 -0.10 -4.35 10.53
C MET A 163 -0.09 -4.33 8.99
N GLY A 164 -0.02 -3.13 8.40
CA GLY A 164 -0.05 -2.90 6.96
C GLY A 164 -1.42 -3.12 6.33
N TRP A 165 -2.48 -2.87 7.09
CA TRP A 165 -3.87 -3.04 6.65
C TRP A 165 -4.48 -1.75 6.10
N ASN A 166 -3.79 -0.62 6.17
CA ASN A 166 -4.21 0.63 5.53
C ASN A 166 -3.73 0.71 4.08
N GLU A 167 -4.40 1.55 3.31
CA GLU A 167 -3.96 1.95 1.97
C GLU A 167 -2.60 2.67 2.06
N GLU A 168 -1.74 2.41 1.09
CA GLU A 168 -0.43 3.08 1.01
C GLU A 168 -0.62 4.50 0.48
N LEU A 169 0.12 5.46 1.06
CA LEU A 169 0.20 6.84 0.56
C LEU A 169 1.48 6.99 -0.28
N PRO A 170 1.42 6.87 -1.63
CA PRO A 170 2.64 6.75 -2.45
C PRO A 170 3.55 7.98 -2.41
N VAL A 171 2.98 9.16 -2.12
CA VAL A 171 3.73 10.41 -2.03
C VAL A 171 4.48 10.52 -0.69
N VAL A 172 3.95 9.93 0.38
CA VAL A 172 4.52 10.04 1.73
C VAL A 172 5.57 8.95 1.96
N ARG A 173 5.35 7.77 1.37
CA ARG A 173 6.21 6.58 1.52
C ARG A 173 7.71 6.85 1.26
N PRO A 174 8.11 7.54 0.17
CA PRO A 174 9.51 7.85 -0.11
C PRO A 174 10.23 8.59 1.01
N TYR A 175 9.59 9.60 1.60
CA TYR A 175 10.18 10.41 2.67
C TYR A 175 10.34 9.59 3.95
N HIS A 176 9.35 8.76 4.24
CA HIS A 176 9.39 7.86 5.37
C HIS A 176 10.50 6.81 5.22
N ASP A 177 10.66 6.20 4.03
CA ASP A 177 11.73 5.23 3.74
C ASP A 177 13.13 5.88 3.76
N ALA A 178 13.22 7.17 3.45
CA ALA A 178 14.45 7.96 3.62
C ALA A 178 14.77 8.30 5.09
N GLY A 179 13.92 7.89 6.05
CA GLY A 179 14.12 8.12 7.47
C GLY A 179 13.70 9.51 7.96
N ILE A 180 13.02 10.30 7.13
CA ILE A 180 12.57 11.66 7.48
C ILE A 180 11.27 11.55 8.31
N PRO A 181 11.20 12.17 9.51
CA PRO A 181 9.94 12.30 10.25
C PRO A 181 8.90 13.08 9.44
N VAL A 182 7.91 12.36 8.91
CA VAL A 182 6.90 12.91 8.00
C VAL A 182 5.48 12.63 8.49
N LEU A 183 4.58 13.60 8.35
CA LEU A 183 3.15 13.46 8.58
C LEU A 183 2.37 14.02 7.38
N CYS A 184 1.22 13.43 7.05
CA CYS A 184 0.36 13.90 5.97
C CYS A 184 -0.93 14.51 6.50
N LEU A 185 -1.28 15.70 5.98
CA LEU A 185 -2.53 16.40 6.25
C LEU A 185 -3.31 16.56 4.95
N GLU A 186 -4.52 16.03 4.92
CA GLU A 186 -5.47 16.23 3.84
C GLU A 186 -6.44 17.34 4.22
N THR A 187 -6.37 18.48 3.54
CA THR A 187 -7.29 19.58 3.81
C THR A 187 -7.37 20.59 2.67
N SER A 188 -8.55 21.20 2.53
CA SER A 188 -8.77 22.44 1.79
C SER A 188 -9.20 23.57 2.74
N TYR A 189 -9.11 23.35 4.06
CA TYR A 189 -9.41 24.31 5.11
C TYR A 189 -8.21 25.23 5.36
N GLU A 190 -8.46 26.48 5.75
CA GLU A 190 -7.40 27.45 6.04
C GLU A 190 -6.66 27.08 7.34
N ILE A 191 -5.42 26.60 7.22
CA ILE A 191 -4.58 26.16 8.37
C ILE A 191 -3.32 27.00 8.56
N SER A 192 -3.23 28.17 7.93
CA SER A 192 -2.04 29.04 7.96
C SER A 192 -1.56 29.37 9.39
N ALA A 193 -2.48 29.59 10.34
CA ALA A 193 -2.13 29.82 11.74
C ALA A 193 -1.53 28.57 12.42
N VAL A 194 -2.06 27.39 12.11
CA VAL A 194 -1.53 26.11 12.61
C VAL A 194 -0.11 25.88 12.06
N LEU A 195 0.11 26.13 10.77
CA LEU A 195 1.43 25.99 10.15
C LEU A 195 2.46 26.95 10.75
N ASP A 196 2.05 28.16 11.13
CA ASP A 196 2.91 29.13 11.80
C ASP A 196 3.35 28.66 13.19
N SER A 197 2.40 28.23 14.03
CA SER A 197 2.73 27.70 15.35
C SER A 197 3.55 26.41 15.30
N LEU A 198 3.37 25.58 14.26
CA LEU A 198 4.24 24.43 14.03
C LEU A 198 5.66 24.84 13.65
N ALA A 199 5.82 25.84 12.77
CA ALA A 199 7.13 26.39 12.42
C ALA A 199 7.84 26.95 13.65
N GLU A 200 7.11 27.65 14.53
CA GLU A 200 7.65 28.12 15.81
C GLU A 200 8.02 26.96 16.74
N THR A 201 7.18 25.94 16.84
CA THR A 201 7.43 24.78 17.71
C THR A 201 8.70 24.03 17.29
N PHE A 202 8.84 23.71 16.01
CA PHE A 202 10.01 22.97 15.51
C PHE A 202 11.28 23.83 15.43
N SER A 203 11.16 25.16 15.41
CA SER A 203 12.32 26.05 15.53
C SER A 203 13.08 25.90 16.86
N ARG A 204 12.37 25.47 17.92
CA ARG A 204 12.93 25.32 19.27
C ARG A 204 13.71 24.00 19.47
N GLY A 205 13.69 23.10 18.49
CA GLY A 205 14.36 21.81 18.52
C GLY A 205 13.42 20.62 18.31
N ILE A 206 13.98 19.49 17.88
CA ILE A 206 13.27 18.21 17.78
C ILE A 206 13.63 17.36 19.01
N PRO A 207 12.67 16.69 19.66
CA PRO A 207 12.98 15.74 20.72
C PRO A 207 13.85 14.56 20.23
N GLU A 208 14.82 14.14 21.04
CA GLU A 208 15.63 12.94 20.76
C GLU A 208 14.82 11.64 20.82
N ASP A 209 13.70 11.64 21.57
CA ASP A 209 12.84 10.47 21.75
C ASP A 209 12.12 10.10 20.45
N GLN A 210 12.54 9.03 19.80
CA GLN A 210 11.93 8.50 18.57
C GLN A 210 10.92 7.39 18.87
N ASP A 211 10.07 7.58 19.88
CA ASP A 211 8.98 6.64 20.21
C ASP A 211 8.02 6.50 19.02
N ARG A 212 8.16 5.40 18.27
CA ARG A 212 7.27 5.01 17.17
C ARG A 212 6.24 3.98 17.59
N HIS A 213 6.33 3.40 18.79
CA HIS A 213 5.47 2.31 19.26
C HIS A 213 4.50 2.78 20.35
N TYR A 214 3.87 3.94 20.16
CA TYR A 214 2.86 4.48 21.06
C TYR A 214 1.43 4.09 20.66
N LEU A 215 0.47 4.33 21.56
CA LEU A 215 -0.96 4.24 21.29
C LEU A 215 -1.58 5.62 21.18
N LEU A 216 -2.48 5.76 20.20
CA LEU A 216 -3.38 6.88 20.05
C LEU A 216 -4.79 6.40 20.44
N GLN A 217 -5.41 7.08 21.40
CA GLN A 217 -6.81 6.82 21.73
C GLN A 217 -7.62 8.10 21.81
N GLN A 218 -8.65 8.15 20.97
CA GLN A 218 -9.60 9.26 20.94
C GLN A 218 -10.85 8.87 21.75
N PHE A 219 -11.14 9.65 22.78
CA PHE A 219 -12.37 9.55 23.57
C PHE A 219 -13.14 10.86 23.47
N ARG A 220 -14.19 10.87 22.64
CA ARG A 220 -14.97 12.08 22.31
C ARG A 220 -14.01 13.15 21.75
N ASP A 221 -13.86 14.27 22.44
CA ASP A 221 -13.02 15.41 22.02
C ASP A 221 -11.60 15.37 22.61
N ARG A 222 -11.29 14.38 23.46
CA ARG A 222 -9.96 14.26 24.08
C ARG A 222 -9.14 13.17 23.41
N ILE A 223 -7.87 13.49 23.19
CA ILE A 223 -6.89 12.59 22.61
C ILE A 223 -5.87 12.24 23.67
N PHE A 224 -5.59 10.95 23.80
CA PHE A 224 -4.60 10.42 24.73
C PHE A 224 -3.51 9.72 23.93
N PHE A 225 -2.27 10.14 24.18
CA PHE A 225 -1.07 9.47 23.71
C PHE A 225 -0.50 8.64 24.85
N VAL A 226 -0.40 7.33 24.66
CA VAL A 226 0.26 6.42 25.62
C VAL A 226 1.59 5.99 25.00
N GLY A 227 2.68 6.56 25.49
CA GLY A 227 4.03 6.22 25.02
C GLY A 227 4.44 4.79 25.37
N GLU A 228 5.45 4.30 24.67
CA GLU A 228 5.97 2.94 24.80
C GLU A 228 6.37 2.62 26.25
N ARG A 229 7.10 3.53 26.91
CA ARG A 229 7.54 3.36 28.31
C ARG A 229 6.36 3.11 29.27
N SER A 230 5.26 3.84 29.11
CA SER A 230 4.06 3.68 29.94
C SER A 230 3.39 2.33 29.70
N MET A 231 3.37 1.87 28.44
CA MET A 231 2.87 0.54 28.10
C MET A 231 3.74 -0.57 28.68
N VAL A 232 5.07 -0.46 28.58
CA VAL A 232 6.00 -1.41 29.19
C VAL A 232 5.76 -1.54 30.69
N ILE A 233 5.64 -0.43 31.41
CA ILE A 233 5.35 -0.45 32.85
C ILE A 233 4.00 -1.11 33.14
N PHE A 234 2.96 -0.76 32.37
CA PHE A 234 1.64 -1.36 32.50
C PHE A 234 1.68 -2.88 32.31
N ILE A 235 2.39 -3.35 31.29
CA ILE A 235 2.50 -4.77 30.95
C ILE A 235 3.29 -5.54 31.99
N ILE A 236 4.44 -5.01 32.45
CA ILE A 236 5.22 -5.61 33.55
C ILE A 236 4.35 -5.73 34.80
N THR A 237 3.59 -4.68 35.12
CA THR A 237 2.67 -4.68 36.27
C THR A 237 1.55 -5.70 36.10
N ALA A 238 0.93 -5.76 34.91
CA ALA A 238 -0.12 -6.72 34.61
C ALA A 238 0.39 -8.17 34.71
N PHE A 239 1.57 -8.47 34.17
CA PHE A 239 2.20 -9.78 34.31
C PHE A 239 2.59 -10.11 35.74
N ALA A 240 3.15 -9.15 36.49
CA ALA A 240 3.45 -9.34 37.90
C ALA A 240 2.18 -9.69 38.69
N LEU A 241 1.05 -9.02 38.41
CA LEU A 241 -0.25 -9.32 39.01
C LEU A 241 -0.78 -10.70 38.58
N ILE A 242 -0.66 -11.08 37.31
CA ILE A 242 -1.08 -12.40 36.81
C ILE A 242 -0.24 -13.51 37.49
N LEU A 243 1.08 -13.34 37.54
CA LEU A 243 1.99 -14.30 38.18
C LEU A 243 1.77 -14.37 39.69
N LEU A 244 1.57 -13.22 40.36
CA LEU A 244 1.23 -13.17 41.78
C LEU A 244 -0.09 -13.89 42.05
N PHE A 245 -1.11 -13.65 41.23
CA PHE A 245 -2.39 -14.35 41.31
C PHE A 245 -2.19 -15.86 41.15
N LEU A 246 -1.47 -16.30 40.12
CA LEU A 246 -1.17 -17.72 39.90
C LEU A 246 -0.41 -18.32 41.09
N PHE A 247 0.55 -17.59 41.66
CA PHE A 247 1.33 -18.04 42.81
C PHE A 247 0.47 -18.20 44.07
N VAL A 248 -0.35 -17.19 44.42
CA VAL A 248 -1.24 -17.22 45.59
C VAL A 248 -2.26 -18.36 45.46
N PHE A 249 -2.88 -18.53 44.29
CA PHE A 249 -3.84 -19.61 44.07
C PHE A 249 -3.19 -20.99 43.98
N SER A 250 -1.94 -21.08 43.52
CA SER A 250 -1.17 -22.32 43.55
C SER A 250 -0.86 -22.77 44.98
N PHE A 251 -0.68 -21.85 45.94
CA PHE A 251 -0.41 -22.17 47.34
C PHE A 251 -1.68 -22.37 48.20
N LEU A 252 -2.81 -21.74 47.86
CA LEU A 252 -4.08 -21.85 48.60
C LEU A 252 -5.04 -22.93 48.05
N SER A 253 -4.64 -23.68 47.02
CA SER A 253 -5.47 -24.67 46.34
C SER A 253 -5.58 -25.97 47.14
N GLY A 254 -6.75 -26.26 47.72
CA GLY A 254 -7.05 -27.55 48.35
C GLY A 254 -7.03 -28.76 47.39
N THR A 255 -7.14 -29.97 47.94
CA THR A 255 -6.98 -31.27 47.24
C THR A 255 -7.83 -31.47 45.97
N THR A 256 -8.95 -30.75 45.84
CA THR A 256 -9.82 -30.80 44.65
C THR A 256 -9.31 -29.96 43.48
N ALA A 257 -8.60 -28.86 43.73
CA ALA A 257 -7.98 -28.04 42.70
C ALA A 257 -6.67 -28.68 42.18
N GLU A 258 -5.90 -29.36 43.03
CA GLU A 258 -4.74 -30.18 42.61
C GLU A 258 -5.15 -31.31 41.65
N ARG A 259 -6.26 -31.99 41.91
CA ARG A 259 -6.76 -33.06 41.04
C ARG A 259 -7.19 -32.53 39.68
N ARG A 260 -7.83 -31.36 39.62
CA ARG A 260 -8.20 -30.70 38.36
C ARG A 260 -6.96 -30.23 37.61
N LEU A 261 -6.01 -29.60 38.29
CA LEU A 261 -4.75 -29.16 37.69
C LEU A 261 -3.97 -30.34 37.09
N ARG A 262 -3.87 -31.47 37.81
CA ARG A 262 -3.20 -32.67 37.31
C ARG A 262 -3.91 -33.27 36.08
N TYR A 263 -5.24 -33.24 36.06
CA TYR A 263 -6.03 -33.70 34.91
C TYR A 263 -5.88 -32.76 33.70
N THR A 264 -5.89 -31.45 33.92
CA THR A 264 -5.68 -30.43 32.88
C THR A 264 -4.24 -30.44 32.34
N LEU A 265 -3.24 -30.64 33.22
CA LEU A 265 -1.84 -30.80 32.82
C LEU A 265 -1.64 -32.06 31.98
N SER A 266 -2.40 -33.15 32.22
CA SER A 266 -2.39 -34.32 31.34
C SER A 266 -2.91 -34.02 29.92
N LEU A 267 -3.62 -32.91 29.72
CA LEU A 267 -4.23 -32.47 28.48
C LEU A 267 -3.50 -31.28 27.85
N TRP A 268 -2.24 -31.04 28.25
CA TRP A 268 -1.39 -29.96 27.73
C TRP A 268 -1.20 -30.02 26.21
N TRP A 269 -1.37 -31.20 25.59
CA TRP A 269 -1.27 -31.41 24.15
C TRP A 269 -2.49 -30.88 23.37
N LEU A 270 -3.63 -30.62 24.04
CA LEU A 270 -4.89 -30.24 23.39
C LEU A 270 -4.81 -28.88 22.66
N PRO A 271 -4.24 -27.80 23.25
CA PRO A 271 -4.01 -26.55 22.53
C PRO A 271 -3.12 -26.72 21.29
N PHE A 272 -2.09 -27.56 21.36
CA PHE A 272 -1.20 -27.82 20.23
C PHE A 272 -1.92 -28.56 19.11
N LEU A 273 -2.75 -29.56 19.44
CA LEU A 273 -3.59 -30.23 18.45
C LEU A 273 -4.52 -29.22 17.76
N PHE A 274 -5.25 -28.41 18.53
CA PHE A 274 -6.17 -27.41 18.00
C PHE A 274 -5.44 -26.37 17.13
N LEU A 275 -4.23 -25.98 17.53
CA LEU A 275 -3.39 -25.07 16.76
C LEU A 275 -3.03 -25.67 15.40
N VAL A 276 -2.53 -26.91 15.36
CA VAL A 276 -2.16 -27.59 14.10
C VAL A 276 -3.38 -27.77 13.19
N VAL A 277 -4.53 -28.15 13.77
CA VAL A 277 -5.79 -28.27 13.03
C VAL A 277 -6.21 -26.92 12.46
N ASN A 278 -6.19 -25.84 13.23
CA ASN A 278 -6.55 -24.50 12.77
C ASN A 278 -5.62 -23.99 11.67
N ILE A 279 -4.30 -24.18 11.82
CA ILE A 279 -3.32 -23.82 10.79
C ILE A 279 -3.65 -24.56 9.49
N THR A 280 -3.80 -25.89 9.56
CA THR A 280 -4.10 -26.73 8.40
C THR A 280 -5.42 -26.34 7.75
N ALA A 281 -6.45 -26.11 8.57
CA ALA A 281 -7.78 -25.72 8.10
C ALA A 281 -7.80 -24.33 7.46
N LEU A 282 -7.02 -23.36 7.97
CA LEU A 282 -6.90 -22.02 7.36
C LEU A 282 -6.18 -22.08 6.00
N TYR A 283 -5.12 -22.87 5.88
CA TYR A 283 -4.45 -23.09 4.59
C TYR A 283 -5.37 -23.83 3.60
N ALA A 284 -6.08 -24.86 4.06
CA ALA A 284 -7.02 -25.59 3.21
C ALA A 284 -8.23 -24.72 2.81
N GLY A 285 -8.77 -23.93 3.73
CA GLY A 285 -9.86 -22.99 3.45
C GLY A 285 -9.45 -21.90 2.45
N GLN A 286 -8.22 -21.39 2.57
CA GLN A 286 -7.62 -20.50 1.57
C GLN A 286 -7.53 -21.20 0.21
N ALA A 287 -6.99 -22.41 0.16
CA ALA A 287 -6.85 -23.18 -1.08
C ALA A 287 -8.20 -23.44 -1.77
N VAL A 288 -9.23 -23.83 -1.02
CA VAL A 288 -10.59 -24.05 -1.55
C VAL A 288 -11.18 -22.75 -2.08
N SER A 289 -11.08 -21.64 -1.33
CA SER A 289 -11.61 -20.35 -1.78
C SER A 289 -10.89 -19.85 -3.05
N SER A 290 -9.56 -19.91 -3.08
CA SER A 290 -8.77 -19.58 -4.26
C SER A 290 -9.08 -20.50 -5.44
N PHE A 291 -9.27 -21.80 -5.21
CA PHE A 291 -9.63 -22.76 -6.26
C PHE A 291 -10.97 -22.42 -6.90
N LEU A 292 -12.01 -22.13 -6.12
CA LEU A 292 -13.33 -21.76 -6.64
C LEU A 292 -13.28 -20.47 -7.47
N LEU A 293 -12.55 -19.47 -6.98
CA LEU A 293 -12.39 -18.19 -7.69
C LEU A 293 -11.55 -18.35 -8.96
N ARG A 294 -10.46 -19.13 -8.92
CA ARG A 294 -9.65 -19.46 -10.09
C ARG A 294 -10.43 -20.30 -11.09
N PHE A 295 -11.25 -21.23 -10.65
CA PHE A 295 -12.12 -22.02 -11.53
C PHE A 295 -13.10 -21.13 -12.29
N ARG A 296 -13.65 -20.11 -11.61
CA ARG A 296 -14.59 -19.16 -12.19
C ARG A 296 -13.94 -18.12 -13.10
N PHE A 297 -12.85 -17.50 -12.63
CA PHE A 297 -12.25 -16.32 -13.25
C PHE A 297 -10.91 -16.60 -13.91
N GLY A 298 -10.33 -17.78 -13.80
CA GLY A 298 -9.12 -18.19 -14.55
C GLY A 298 -7.78 -17.67 -14.02
N THR A 299 -7.72 -16.77 -13.03
CA THR A 299 -6.46 -16.23 -12.49
C THR A 299 -6.28 -16.51 -10.99
N ASP A 300 -5.03 -16.57 -10.51
CA ASP A 300 -4.73 -16.73 -9.08
C ASP A 300 -5.01 -15.44 -8.26
N GLY A 301 -5.05 -14.27 -8.93
CA GLY A 301 -5.34 -12.96 -8.32
C GLY A 301 -6.84 -12.64 -8.17
N SER A 302 -7.72 -13.52 -8.63
CA SER A 302 -9.17 -13.31 -8.70
C SER A 302 -9.84 -12.99 -7.37
N TRP A 303 -9.20 -13.29 -6.23
CA TRP A 303 -9.71 -12.94 -4.90
C TRP A 303 -9.86 -11.44 -4.69
N ALA A 304 -9.06 -10.61 -5.40
CA ALA A 304 -9.14 -9.16 -5.32
C ALA A 304 -10.44 -8.60 -5.94
N LEU A 305 -11.15 -9.36 -6.78
CA LEU A 305 -12.45 -8.98 -7.32
C LEU A 305 -13.56 -9.02 -6.27
N LEU A 306 -13.49 -10.00 -5.36
CA LEU A 306 -14.47 -10.23 -4.30
C LEU A 306 -13.77 -10.41 -2.94
N PRO A 307 -13.03 -9.41 -2.44
CA PRO A 307 -12.08 -9.58 -1.35
C PRO A 307 -12.76 -10.03 -0.06
N VAL A 308 -13.88 -9.39 0.32
CA VAL A 308 -14.64 -9.75 1.53
C VAL A 308 -15.23 -11.16 1.44
N LEU A 309 -15.78 -11.54 0.28
CA LEU A 309 -16.35 -12.88 0.08
C LEU A 309 -15.26 -13.95 0.03
N ALA A 310 -14.10 -13.67 -0.57
CA ALA A 310 -12.95 -14.57 -0.58
C ALA A 310 -12.45 -14.82 0.86
N LEU A 311 -12.33 -13.75 1.65
CA LEU A 311 -11.94 -13.83 3.05
C LEU A 311 -12.97 -14.60 3.89
N ALA A 312 -14.26 -14.31 3.72
CA ALA A 312 -15.33 -15.10 4.32
C ALA A 312 -15.20 -16.58 3.90
N GLY A 313 -14.97 -16.84 2.61
CA GLY A 313 -14.68 -18.14 2.01
C GLY A 313 -13.67 -18.92 2.83
N LYS A 314 -12.49 -18.32 2.99
CA LYS A 314 -11.40 -18.87 3.78
C LYS A 314 -11.83 -19.24 5.20
N PHE A 315 -12.49 -18.34 5.92
CA PHE A 315 -12.88 -18.59 7.31
C PHE A 315 -13.97 -19.66 7.46
N PHE A 316 -15.00 -19.65 6.61
CA PHE A 316 -16.08 -20.63 6.67
C PHE A 316 -15.64 -22.02 6.20
N PHE A 317 -14.79 -22.12 5.15
CA PHE A 317 -14.19 -23.40 4.78
C PHE A 317 -13.24 -23.91 5.86
N ALA A 318 -12.44 -23.04 6.48
CA ALA A 318 -11.60 -23.42 7.61
C ALA A 318 -12.44 -23.89 8.80
N TRP A 319 -13.56 -23.23 9.12
CA TRP A 319 -14.47 -23.64 10.17
C TRP A 319 -15.12 -25.00 9.88
N PHE A 320 -15.54 -25.23 8.63
CA PHE A 320 -16.04 -26.53 8.18
C PHE A 320 -14.99 -27.63 8.32
N ILE A 321 -13.78 -27.42 7.81
CA ILE A 321 -12.67 -28.39 7.89
C ILE A 321 -12.28 -28.67 9.33
N THR A 322 -12.19 -27.64 10.17
CA THR A 322 -11.90 -27.78 11.60
C THR A 322 -12.97 -28.62 12.29
N THR A 323 -14.25 -28.35 12.02
CA THR A 323 -15.38 -29.10 12.59
C THR A 323 -15.41 -30.54 12.07
N ALA A 324 -15.06 -30.77 10.80
CA ALA A 324 -14.96 -32.10 10.22
C ALA A 324 -13.79 -32.91 10.79
N ILE A 325 -12.62 -32.31 11.00
CA ILE A 325 -11.48 -32.98 11.64
C ILE A 325 -11.81 -33.30 13.11
N LEU A 326 -12.44 -32.37 13.82
CA LEU A 326 -12.85 -32.58 15.21
C LEU A 326 -14.06 -33.51 15.35
N SER A 327 -14.87 -33.74 14.31
CA SER A 327 -15.91 -34.75 14.33
C SER A 327 -15.34 -36.17 14.20
N LEU A 328 -14.21 -36.34 13.49
CA LEU A 328 -13.45 -37.60 13.45
C LEU A 328 -12.88 -38.01 14.82
N ASN A 329 -12.85 -37.09 15.78
CA ASN A 329 -12.41 -37.37 17.14
C ASN A 329 -13.36 -38.31 17.93
N GLN A 330 -14.39 -38.93 17.31
CA GLN A 330 -14.96 -40.17 17.86
C GLN A 330 -13.92 -41.27 18.15
N ILE A 331 -12.70 -41.13 17.61
CA ILE A 331 -11.53 -41.98 17.87
C ILE A 331 -10.73 -41.55 19.13
N PHE A 332 -10.77 -40.28 19.51
CA PHE A 332 -9.98 -39.69 20.62
C PHE A 332 -10.89 -39.26 21.79
N ARG A 333 -10.50 -39.57 23.04
CA ARG A 333 -11.32 -39.25 24.21
C ARG A 333 -11.12 -37.81 24.64
N PHE A 334 -12.05 -36.93 24.27
CA PHE A 334 -12.06 -35.56 24.79
C PHE A 334 -12.52 -35.49 26.25
N PRO A 335 -12.09 -34.46 27.00
CA PRO A 335 -12.50 -34.29 28.40
C PRO A 335 -13.99 -34.03 28.54
N ASP A 336 -14.65 -34.73 29.46
CA ASP A 336 -16.06 -34.52 29.78
C ASP A 336 -16.26 -33.31 30.74
N ASP A 337 -15.19 -32.84 31.39
CA ASP A 337 -15.29 -31.74 32.36
C ASP A 337 -15.31 -30.36 31.67
N ASN A 338 -16.43 -29.66 31.83
CA ASN A 338 -16.65 -28.31 31.33
C ASN A 338 -15.58 -27.30 31.80
N SER A 339 -15.03 -27.51 33.00
CA SER A 339 -14.02 -26.61 33.58
C SER A 339 -12.67 -26.66 32.86
N VAL A 340 -12.33 -27.77 32.22
CA VAL A 340 -11.06 -27.95 31.49
C VAL A 340 -11.01 -27.03 30.27
N TYR A 341 -12.07 -26.99 29.46
CA TYR A 341 -12.14 -26.13 28.27
C TYR A 341 -12.08 -24.64 28.64
N GLY A 342 -12.71 -24.25 29.75
CA GLY A 342 -12.61 -22.89 30.25
C GLY A 342 -11.19 -22.49 30.69
N TYR A 343 -10.47 -23.40 31.35
CA TYR A 343 -9.08 -23.16 31.73
C TYR A 343 -8.19 -23.07 30.49
N LEU A 344 -8.33 -24.00 29.53
CA LEU A 344 -7.55 -23.98 28.30
C LEU A 344 -7.80 -22.73 27.45
N SER A 345 -9.04 -22.23 27.40
CA SER A 345 -9.36 -20.94 26.77
C SER A 345 -8.58 -19.80 27.41
N THR A 346 -8.59 -19.72 28.75
CA THR A 346 -7.87 -18.69 29.51
C THR A 346 -6.35 -18.80 29.31
N PHE A 347 -5.82 -20.03 29.33
CA PHE A 347 -4.41 -20.31 29.07
C PHE A 347 -3.98 -19.90 27.66
N CYS A 348 -4.78 -20.23 26.64
CA CYS A 348 -4.51 -19.80 25.26
C CYS A 348 -4.61 -18.29 25.11
N ALA A 349 -5.57 -17.63 25.79
CA ALA A 349 -5.68 -16.19 25.78
C ALA A 349 -4.44 -15.53 26.42
N MET A 350 -3.89 -16.11 27.47
CA MET A 350 -2.63 -15.68 28.08
C MET A 350 -1.44 -15.84 27.11
N ILE A 351 -1.34 -16.98 26.41
CA ILE A 351 -0.31 -17.19 25.37
C ILE A 351 -0.44 -16.14 24.27
N ASN A 352 -1.66 -15.83 23.84
CA ASN A 352 -1.90 -14.83 22.81
C ASN A 352 -1.39 -13.44 23.21
N VAL A 353 -1.37 -13.08 24.50
CA VAL A 353 -0.70 -11.86 24.96
C VAL A 353 0.74 -11.84 24.47
N PHE A 354 1.52 -12.89 24.73
CA PHE A 354 2.93 -12.96 24.31
C PHE A 354 3.10 -13.04 22.80
N VAL A 355 2.31 -13.87 22.12
CA VAL A 355 2.41 -14.07 20.67
C VAL A 355 2.16 -12.77 19.91
N PHE A 356 1.13 -12.01 20.30
CA PHE A 356 0.80 -10.76 19.62
C PHE A 356 1.65 -9.57 20.10
N SER A 357 2.14 -9.57 21.34
CA SER A 357 3.13 -8.59 21.80
C SER A 357 4.46 -8.70 21.03
N ALA A 358 4.87 -9.93 20.70
CA ALA A 358 6.07 -10.18 19.91
C ALA A 358 5.92 -9.74 18.44
N PHE A 359 4.69 -9.61 17.95
CA PHE A 359 4.42 -9.09 16.62
C PHE A 359 4.35 -7.56 16.62
N ASP A 360 3.53 -6.99 17.49
CA ASP A 360 3.46 -5.55 17.70
C ASP A 360 3.13 -5.29 19.16
N PHE A 361 4.02 -4.57 19.84
CA PHE A 361 3.91 -4.30 21.25
C PHE A 361 2.63 -3.55 21.63
N SER A 362 2.10 -2.73 20.73
CA SER A 362 0.88 -1.95 20.94
C SER A 362 -0.42 -2.79 20.90
N LEU A 363 -0.35 -4.05 20.47
CA LEU A 363 -1.47 -5.00 20.57
C LEU A 363 -1.63 -5.56 22.00
N THR A 364 -0.62 -5.44 22.86
CA THR A 364 -0.63 -6.08 24.18
C THR A 364 -1.86 -5.73 25.03
N PRO A 365 -2.29 -4.44 25.16
CA PRO A 365 -3.46 -4.11 25.96
C PRO A 365 -4.75 -4.75 25.44
N LEU A 366 -4.90 -4.90 24.12
CA LEU A 366 -6.02 -5.60 23.50
C LEU A 366 -6.05 -7.07 23.94
N PHE A 367 -4.91 -7.76 23.90
CA PHE A 367 -4.85 -9.18 24.28
C PHE A 367 -4.94 -9.40 25.79
N ILE A 368 -4.46 -8.47 26.62
CA ILE A 368 -4.71 -8.48 28.08
C ILE A 368 -6.22 -8.35 28.36
N LEU A 369 -6.93 -7.48 27.63
CA LEU A 369 -8.39 -7.37 27.75
C LEU A 369 -9.09 -8.68 27.36
N LEU A 370 -8.68 -9.32 26.25
CA LEU A 370 -9.22 -10.62 25.85
C LEU A 370 -8.96 -11.71 26.90
N TYR A 371 -7.76 -11.73 27.48
CA TYR A 371 -7.43 -12.62 28.60
C TYR A 371 -8.34 -12.36 29.81
N GLY A 372 -8.53 -11.10 30.20
CA GLY A 372 -9.39 -10.72 31.31
C GLY A 372 -10.85 -11.16 31.10
N ILE A 373 -11.39 -10.97 29.89
CA ILE A 373 -12.73 -11.44 29.52
C ILE A 373 -12.81 -12.97 29.63
N ALA A 374 -11.87 -13.71 29.02
CA ALA A 374 -11.83 -15.17 29.08
C ALA A 374 -11.75 -15.68 30.53
N PHE A 375 -10.95 -15.02 31.37
CA PHE A 375 -10.78 -15.33 32.79
C PHE A 375 -12.06 -15.07 33.61
N ILE A 376 -12.78 -13.97 33.37
CA ILE A 376 -14.06 -13.68 34.04
C ILE A 376 -15.09 -14.76 33.67
N PHE A 377 -15.27 -15.03 32.37
CA PHE A 377 -16.24 -16.02 31.89
C PHE A 377 -15.85 -17.46 32.22
N TYR A 378 -14.57 -17.73 32.48
CA TYR A 378 -14.12 -19.01 32.99
C TYR A 378 -14.83 -19.37 34.31
N HIS A 379 -15.00 -18.41 35.23
CA HIS A 379 -15.61 -18.64 36.54
C HIS A 379 -17.13 -18.83 36.47
N LEU A 380 -17.78 -18.37 35.40
CA LEU A 380 -19.24 -18.43 35.23
C LEU A 380 -19.67 -19.77 34.60
N ARG A 381 -20.26 -20.67 35.39
CA ARG A 381 -20.56 -22.05 34.97
C ARG A 381 -21.81 -22.21 34.10
N HIS A 382 -22.71 -21.23 34.06
CA HIS A 382 -23.97 -21.34 33.32
C HIS A 382 -23.75 -21.28 31.80
N PRO A 383 -24.44 -22.08 30.97
CA PRO A 383 -24.29 -22.08 29.51
C PRO A 383 -24.59 -20.72 28.88
N LEU A 384 -25.59 -19.99 29.38
CA LEU A 384 -25.90 -18.63 28.92
C LEU A 384 -24.72 -17.66 29.11
N PHE A 385 -23.99 -17.76 30.23
CA PHE A 385 -22.80 -16.93 30.44
C PHE A 385 -21.65 -17.36 29.53
N THR A 386 -21.53 -18.65 29.20
CA THR A 386 -20.52 -19.10 28.24
C THR A 386 -20.80 -18.52 26.85
N LEU A 387 -22.06 -18.51 26.41
CA LEU A 387 -22.48 -17.88 25.15
C LEU A 387 -22.23 -16.35 25.17
N ALA A 388 -22.63 -15.67 26.24
CA ALA A 388 -22.35 -14.24 26.41
C ALA A 388 -20.85 -13.95 26.37
N GLY A 389 -20.03 -14.82 26.97
CA GLY A 389 -18.58 -14.70 26.95
C GLY A 389 -17.98 -14.80 25.55
N ILE A 390 -18.50 -15.68 24.69
CA ILE A 390 -18.05 -15.76 23.28
C ILE A 390 -18.34 -14.44 22.55
N VAL A 391 -19.55 -13.89 22.72
CA VAL A 391 -19.94 -12.61 22.10
C VAL A 391 -19.11 -11.45 22.62
N ILE A 392 -18.89 -11.37 23.93
CA ILE A 392 -18.11 -10.30 24.57
C ILE A 392 -16.63 -10.41 24.20
N LEU A 393 -16.09 -11.61 24.02
CA LEU A 393 -14.70 -11.81 23.56
C LEU A 393 -14.49 -11.32 22.12
N MET A 394 -15.53 -11.32 21.29
CA MET A 394 -15.47 -10.79 19.91
C MET A 394 -15.54 -9.25 19.86
N LEU A 395 -16.12 -8.60 20.86
CA LEU A 395 -16.40 -7.16 20.84
C LEU A 395 -15.12 -6.29 20.71
N PRO A 396 -14.01 -6.56 21.42
CA PRO A 396 -12.76 -5.83 21.22
C PRO A 396 -12.13 -6.00 19.84
N LEU A 397 -12.47 -7.08 19.12
CA LEU A 397 -11.95 -7.36 17.77
C LEU A 397 -12.81 -6.73 16.66
N TYR A 398 -14.02 -6.27 16.98
CA TYR A 398 -14.95 -5.69 16.00
C TYR A 398 -14.35 -4.53 15.16
N PRO A 399 -13.60 -3.56 15.73
CA PRO A 399 -13.02 -2.48 14.95
C PRO A 399 -12.08 -2.98 13.84
N TYR A 400 -11.33 -4.05 14.11
CA TYR A 400 -10.41 -4.69 13.16
C TYR A 400 -11.19 -5.46 12.09
N ALA A 401 -12.25 -6.17 12.48
CA ALA A 401 -13.14 -6.85 11.55
C ALA A 401 -13.84 -5.86 10.59
N ARG A 402 -14.18 -4.65 11.05
CA ARG A 402 -14.77 -3.59 10.23
C ARG A 402 -13.82 -3.11 9.12
N ILE A 403 -12.53 -3.02 9.40
CA ILE A 403 -11.51 -2.64 8.39
C ILE A 403 -11.43 -3.73 7.32
N LEU A 404 -11.38 -5.00 7.71
CA LEU A 404 -11.40 -6.11 6.75
C LEU A 404 -12.72 -6.17 5.94
N ALA A 405 -13.84 -5.79 6.57
CA ALA A 405 -15.15 -5.74 5.92
C ALA A 405 -15.32 -4.53 4.97
N SER A 406 -14.48 -3.48 5.10
CA SER A 406 -14.46 -2.37 4.13
C SER A 406 -14.03 -2.85 2.73
N GLY A 407 -13.30 -3.97 2.67
CA GLY A 407 -12.95 -4.63 1.43
C GLY A 407 -11.76 -4.00 0.70
N THR A 408 -10.96 -3.17 1.37
CA THR A 408 -9.70 -2.67 0.80
C THR A 408 -8.80 -3.87 0.43
N PRO A 409 -8.37 -3.99 -0.84
CA PRO A 409 -7.58 -5.12 -1.30
C PRO A 409 -6.33 -5.35 -0.44
N GLU A 410 -5.70 -4.28 0.06
CA GLU A 410 -4.47 -4.29 0.84
C GLU A 410 -4.67 -4.95 2.21
N ALA A 411 -5.75 -4.58 2.92
CA ALA A 411 -6.11 -5.17 4.21
C ALA A 411 -6.42 -6.67 4.05
N VAL A 412 -7.22 -6.99 3.05
CA VAL A 412 -7.65 -8.36 2.79
C VAL A 412 -6.49 -9.22 2.29
N GLN A 413 -5.58 -8.68 1.46
CA GLN A 413 -4.46 -9.42 0.89
C GLN A 413 -3.65 -10.11 1.98
N ALA A 414 -3.22 -9.36 3.00
CA ALA A 414 -2.35 -9.88 4.05
C ALA A 414 -3.02 -11.06 4.79
N VAL A 415 -4.30 -10.91 5.12
CA VAL A 415 -5.09 -11.89 5.89
C VAL A 415 -5.52 -13.07 5.02
N PHE A 416 -5.92 -12.85 3.76
CA PHE A 416 -6.38 -13.89 2.84
C PHE A 416 -5.25 -14.77 2.31
N THR A 417 -4.15 -14.17 1.84
CA THR A 417 -3.01 -14.91 1.27
C THR A 417 -2.17 -15.62 2.34
N GLY A 418 -2.28 -15.18 3.61
CA GLY A 418 -1.46 -15.70 4.70
C GLY A 418 -0.02 -15.16 4.69
N MET A 419 0.26 -14.10 3.92
CA MET A 419 1.54 -13.38 3.94
C MET A 419 1.95 -13.02 5.38
N ASN A 420 3.25 -12.91 5.64
CA ASN A 420 3.80 -12.57 6.96
C ASN A 420 3.32 -13.47 8.11
N GLY A 421 2.88 -14.70 7.83
CA GLY A 421 2.45 -15.66 8.85
C GLY A 421 1.04 -15.41 9.42
N TRP A 422 0.18 -14.65 8.73
CA TRP A 422 -1.18 -14.37 9.20
C TRP A 422 -2.03 -15.62 9.46
N ASN A 423 -1.85 -16.72 8.74
CA ASN A 423 -2.55 -17.99 9.03
C ASN A 423 -2.23 -18.53 10.43
N ILE A 424 -0.96 -18.46 10.83
CA ILE A 424 -0.52 -18.92 12.15
C ILE A 424 -1.09 -17.99 13.22
N ARG A 425 -1.03 -16.66 13.00
CA ARG A 425 -1.58 -15.66 13.95
C ARG A 425 -3.08 -15.82 14.15
N LEU A 426 -3.83 -16.01 13.06
CA LEU A 426 -5.27 -16.27 13.12
C LEU A 426 -5.59 -17.60 13.82
N ALA A 427 -4.76 -18.63 13.63
CA ALA A 427 -4.91 -19.89 14.35
C ALA A 427 -4.74 -19.71 15.87
N PHE A 428 -3.73 -18.93 16.31
CA PHE A 428 -3.57 -18.54 17.71
C PHE A 428 -4.77 -17.73 18.22
N LEU A 429 -5.21 -16.73 17.45
CA LEU A 429 -6.38 -15.90 17.78
C LEU A 429 -7.64 -16.74 17.97
N ALA A 430 -7.83 -17.79 17.18
CA ALA A 430 -9.01 -18.65 17.22
C ALA A 430 -9.08 -19.56 18.47
N LEU A 431 -7.95 -19.93 19.08
CA LEU A 431 -7.92 -20.93 20.17
C LEU A 431 -8.82 -20.59 21.37
N PRO A 432 -8.78 -19.37 21.95
CA PRO A 432 -9.61 -19.05 23.10
C PRO A 432 -11.11 -19.17 22.79
N PHE A 433 -11.52 -18.72 21.59
CA PHE A 433 -12.90 -18.82 21.13
C PHE A 433 -13.33 -20.26 20.93
N GLN A 434 -12.48 -21.07 20.28
CA GLN A 434 -12.78 -22.46 20.00
C GLN A 434 -12.96 -23.26 21.29
N PHE A 435 -12.13 -23.04 22.31
CA PHE A 435 -12.31 -23.67 23.61
C PHE A 435 -13.56 -23.18 24.36
N MET A 436 -13.95 -21.91 24.23
CA MET A 436 -15.24 -21.44 24.78
C MET A 436 -16.44 -22.04 24.05
N ILE A 437 -16.35 -22.22 22.73
CA ILE A 437 -17.38 -22.91 21.94
C ILE A 437 -17.47 -24.37 22.39
N SER A 438 -16.35 -25.08 22.52
CA SER A 438 -16.32 -26.46 23.05
C SER A 438 -16.92 -26.56 24.46
N ARG A 439 -16.61 -25.59 25.33
CA ARG A 439 -17.21 -25.45 26.68
C ARG A 439 -18.73 -25.33 26.59
N PHE A 440 -19.24 -24.44 25.74
CA PHE A 440 -20.67 -24.23 25.54
C PHE A 440 -21.38 -25.51 25.05
N LEU A 441 -20.79 -26.19 24.07
CA LEU A 441 -21.34 -27.42 23.50
C LEU A 441 -21.36 -28.58 24.51
N ASN A 442 -20.31 -28.70 25.33
CA ASN A 442 -20.27 -29.67 26.42
C ASN A 442 -21.33 -29.35 27.49
N ALA A 443 -21.51 -28.08 27.85
CA ALA A 443 -22.54 -27.65 28.80
C ALA A 443 -23.98 -27.96 28.31
N MET A 444 -24.21 -28.03 27.00
CA MET A 444 -25.50 -28.44 26.40
C MET A 444 -25.65 -29.96 26.23
N GLY A 445 -24.65 -30.76 26.61
CA GLY A 445 -24.69 -32.23 26.45
C GLY A 445 -24.64 -32.71 24.99
N LEU A 446 -24.14 -31.85 24.08
CA LEU A 446 -24.01 -32.14 22.64
C LEU A 446 -22.65 -32.76 22.28
N PHE A 447 -21.78 -32.95 23.26
CA PHE A 447 -20.42 -33.47 23.13
C PHE A 447 -20.30 -34.81 23.87
N GLY A 448 -19.72 -35.84 23.24
CA GLY A 448 -19.37 -37.10 23.94
C GLY A 448 -20.46 -38.17 24.11
N ARG A 449 -21.55 -38.20 23.31
CA ARG A 449 -22.51 -39.32 23.34
C ARG A 449 -21.86 -40.61 22.82
N LYS A 450 -22.01 -41.70 23.59
CA LYS A 450 -21.10 -42.86 23.58
C LYS A 450 -21.52 -44.07 22.73
N ASN A 451 -22.57 -44.01 21.92
CA ASN A 451 -22.94 -45.14 21.04
C ASN A 451 -23.61 -44.67 19.74
N ASP A 452 -23.32 -45.45 18.69
CA ASP A 452 -23.69 -45.33 17.27
C ASP A 452 -23.14 -44.12 16.51
N PHE A 453 -22.87 -44.32 15.22
CA PHE A 453 -22.26 -43.35 14.30
C PHE A 453 -23.06 -42.03 14.30
N TYR A 454 -22.63 -41.07 15.12
CA TYR A 454 -23.36 -39.82 15.35
C TYR A 454 -22.68 -38.69 14.59
N LEU A 455 -23.31 -38.18 13.53
CA LEU A 455 -22.81 -36.96 12.89
C LEU A 455 -22.98 -35.80 13.90
N PRO A 456 -21.91 -35.09 14.33
CA PRO A 456 -22.07 -34.02 15.30
C PRO A 456 -22.99 -32.94 14.73
N ILE A 457 -23.97 -32.50 15.52
CA ILE A 457 -24.93 -31.45 15.12
C ILE A 457 -24.21 -30.19 14.61
N GLN A 458 -22.98 -29.93 15.04
CA GLN A 458 -22.15 -28.80 14.60
C GLN A 458 -21.66 -28.90 13.14
N LEU A 459 -21.55 -30.10 12.58
CA LEU A 459 -21.11 -30.29 11.20
C LEU A 459 -22.18 -29.80 10.22
N PHE A 460 -23.46 -29.95 10.57
CA PHE A 460 -24.60 -29.53 9.74
C PHE A 460 -24.59 -28.03 9.40
N PRO A 461 -24.58 -27.08 10.36
CA PRO A 461 -24.52 -25.65 10.05
C PRO A 461 -23.22 -25.27 9.33
N ALA A 462 -22.09 -25.87 9.71
CA ALA A 462 -20.81 -25.60 9.03
C ALA A 462 -20.85 -26.03 7.56
N THR A 463 -21.50 -27.15 7.26
CA THR A 463 -21.68 -27.69 5.91
C THR A 463 -22.61 -26.78 5.08
N ILE A 464 -23.76 -26.39 5.65
CA ILE A 464 -24.69 -25.46 4.99
C ILE A 464 -24.00 -24.14 4.66
N CYS A 465 -23.30 -23.54 5.63
CA CYS A 465 -22.58 -22.29 5.40
C CYS A 465 -21.50 -22.43 4.32
N ALA A 466 -20.74 -23.54 4.33
CA ALA A 466 -19.73 -23.80 3.31
C ALA A 466 -20.33 -23.96 1.89
N PHE A 467 -21.47 -24.66 1.76
CA PHE A 467 -22.15 -24.82 0.47
C PHE A 467 -22.78 -23.52 -0.04
N ILE A 468 -23.44 -22.77 0.84
CA ILE A 468 -24.00 -21.45 0.48
C ILE A 468 -22.87 -20.57 -0.03
N LEU A 469 -21.75 -20.51 0.69
CA LEU A 469 -20.64 -19.66 0.36
C LEU A 469 -19.88 -20.11 -0.90
N ALA A 470 -19.77 -21.42 -1.13
CA ALA A 470 -19.26 -21.95 -2.38
C ALA A 470 -20.15 -21.51 -3.57
N GLY A 471 -21.48 -21.60 -3.40
CA GLY A 471 -22.43 -21.08 -4.38
C GLY A 471 -22.29 -19.57 -4.59
N THR A 472 -22.18 -18.79 -3.52
CA THR A 472 -21.98 -17.34 -3.61
C THR A 472 -20.68 -17.00 -4.34
N LEU A 473 -19.56 -17.66 -4.03
CA LEU A 473 -18.28 -17.42 -4.73
C LEU A 473 -18.37 -17.77 -6.23
N LEU A 474 -19.15 -18.78 -6.60
CA LEU A 474 -19.31 -19.21 -7.99
C LEU A 474 -20.29 -18.34 -8.80
N PHE A 475 -21.32 -17.76 -8.17
CA PHE A 475 -22.43 -17.12 -8.89
C PHE A 475 -22.63 -15.63 -8.58
N PHE A 476 -22.06 -15.09 -7.50
CA PHE A 476 -22.23 -13.68 -7.13
C PHE A 476 -21.56 -12.75 -8.15
N PRO A 477 -22.22 -11.70 -8.68
CA PRO A 477 -21.63 -10.82 -9.69
C PRO A 477 -20.39 -10.11 -9.12
N ALA A 478 -19.24 -10.28 -9.77
CA ALA A 478 -17.96 -9.72 -9.30
C ALA A 478 -17.73 -8.27 -9.75
N TRP A 479 -18.32 -7.88 -10.87
CA TRP A 479 -18.28 -6.51 -11.39
C TRP A 479 -19.66 -6.10 -11.86
N SER A 480 -19.89 -4.80 -11.89
CA SER A 480 -21.12 -4.15 -12.33
C SER A 480 -20.80 -2.75 -12.85
N SER A 481 -21.79 -2.03 -13.37
CA SER A 481 -21.62 -0.63 -13.79
C SER A 481 -21.10 0.28 -12.68
N GLU A 482 -21.46 -0.01 -11.41
CA GLU A 482 -20.96 0.72 -10.24
C GLU A 482 -19.54 0.32 -9.82
N ARG A 483 -19.12 -0.92 -10.15
CA ARG A 483 -17.80 -1.47 -9.82
C ARG A 483 -17.24 -2.20 -11.04
N PRO A 484 -16.76 -1.46 -12.04
CA PRO A 484 -16.35 -2.06 -13.29
C PRO A 484 -15.06 -2.86 -13.12
N LEU A 485 -14.91 -3.95 -13.89
CA LEU A 485 -13.69 -4.75 -13.93
C LEU A 485 -12.56 -3.94 -14.55
N PRO A 486 -11.44 -3.66 -13.84
CA PRO A 486 -10.28 -3.04 -14.47
C PRO A 486 -9.61 -4.03 -15.43
N VAL A 487 -9.39 -3.59 -16.67
CA VAL A 487 -8.71 -4.34 -17.71
C VAL A 487 -7.62 -3.48 -18.30
N GLN A 488 -6.37 -3.90 -18.16
CA GLN A 488 -5.22 -3.26 -18.79
C GLN A 488 -5.02 -3.85 -20.18
N VAL A 489 -5.04 -3.00 -21.19
CA VAL A 489 -4.78 -3.37 -22.59
C VAL A 489 -3.49 -2.71 -23.02
N TRP A 490 -2.44 -3.51 -23.19
CA TRP A 490 -1.14 -3.06 -23.65
C TRP A 490 -0.96 -3.40 -25.13
N HIS A 491 -1.08 -2.39 -25.99
CA HIS A 491 -0.86 -2.52 -27.42
C HIS A 491 0.59 -2.12 -27.74
N ILE A 492 1.34 -3.00 -28.38
CA ILE A 492 2.77 -2.79 -28.69
C ILE A 492 2.93 -2.83 -30.19
N ILE A 493 3.40 -1.72 -30.76
CA ILE A 493 3.66 -1.56 -32.19
C ILE A 493 5.17 -1.45 -32.40
N SER A 494 5.70 -2.31 -33.27
CA SER A 494 7.13 -2.37 -33.58
C SER A 494 7.33 -2.57 -35.08
N LYS A 495 8.59 -2.43 -35.54
CA LYS A 495 8.94 -2.82 -36.92
C LYS A 495 8.67 -4.30 -37.22
N THR A 496 8.66 -5.16 -36.20
CA THR A 496 8.41 -6.60 -36.34
C THR A 496 6.92 -6.97 -36.39
N GLY A 497 6.03 -6.01 -36.13
CA GLY A 497 4.58 -6.20 -36.09
C GLY A 497 3.94 -5.57 -34.85
N SER A 498 2.62 -5.70 -34.77
CA SER A 498 1.79 -5.33 -33.62
C SER A 498 1.47 -6.54 -32.76
N ARG A 499 1.41 -6.34 -31.44
CA ARG A 499 0.89 -7.33 -30.48
C ARG A 499 0.06 -6.62 -29.43
N MET A 500 -1.02 -7.26 -28.98
CA MET A 500 -1.85 -6.74 -27.90
C MET A 500 -1.85 -7.72 -26.74
N GLU A 501 -1.41 -7.25 -25.58
CA GLU A 501 -1.39 -8.00 -24.33
C GLU A 501 -2.51 -7.49 -23.43
N ILE A 502 -3.34 -8.40 -22.93
CA ILE A 502 -4.46 -8.06 -22.05
C ILE A 502 -4.15 -8.63 -20.67
N SER A 503 -4.16 -7.75 -19.68
CA SER A 503 -4.01 -8.11 -18.27
C SER A 503 -5.27 -7.71 -17.53
N SER A 504 -5.88 -8.65 -16.81
CA SER A 504 -6.99 -8.38 -15.91
C SER A 504 -6.94 -9.35 -14.74
N LEU A 505 -7.63 -8.95 -13.67
CA LEU A 505 -7.87 -9.82 -12.52
C LEU A 505 -8.81 -10.98 -12.87
N ALA A 506 -9.60 -10.85 -13.94
CA ALA A 506 -10.28 -11.96 -14.59
C ALA A 506 -9.47 -12.46 -15.79
N GLY A 507 -9.65 -13.72 -16.13
CA GLY A 507 -8.99 -14.36 -17.25
C GLY A 507 -9.43 -13.72 -18.56
N THR A 508 -8.54 -13.73 -19.55
CA THR A 508 -8.77 -13.11 -20.86
C THR A 508 -10.03 -13.65 -21.55
N GLY A 509 -10.37 -14.93 -21.34
CA GLY A 509 -11.61 -15.52 -21.84
C GLY A 509 -12.91 -14.93 -21.25
N THR A 510 -12.84 -14.22 -20.13
CA THR A 510 -13.99 -13.62 -19.45
C THR A 510 -14.24 -12.17 -19.86
N VAL A 511 -13.20 -11.46 -20.33
CA VAL A 511 -13.26 -10.05 -20.76
C VAL A 511 -13.90 -9.89 -22.15
N GLY A 512 -14.07 -11.01 -22.87
CA GLY A 512 -14.72 -11.09 -24.17
C GLY A 512 -13.83 -10.64 -25.34
N THR A 513 -14.43 -10.29 -26.48
CA THR A 513 -13.70 -9.95 -27.72
C THR A 513 -13.40 -8.46 -27.80
N ILE A 514 -12.20 -8.13 -28.25
CA ILE A 514 -11.83 -6.74 -28.57
C ILE A 514 -12.40 -6.39 -29.94
N ARG A 515 -13.04 -5.22 -30.01
CA ARG A 515 -13.41 -4.60 -31.28
C ARG A 515 -12.46 -3.43 -31.53
N THR A 516 -11.89 -3.39 -32.72
CA THR A 516 -11.14 -2.24 -33.25
C THR A 516 -12.03 -1.47 -34.21
N ALA A 517 -11.82 -0.15 -34.31
CA ALA A 517 -12.55 0.66 -35.27
C ALA A 517 -12.23 0.24 -36.71
N GLU A 518 -13.23 0.30 -37.60
CA GLU A 518 -13.05 -0.02 -39.03
C GLU A 518 -12.08 0.95 -39.74
N SER A 519 -11.87 2.14 -39.18
CA SER A 519 -10.99 3.20 -39.70
C SER A 519 -9.76 3.44 -38.82
N ALA A 520 -9.06 2.37 -38.45
CA ALA A 520 -7.85 2.48 -37.63
C ALA A 520 -6.64 3.01 -38.44
N PRO A 521 -5.74 3.81 -37.83
CA PRO A 521 -4.48 4.20 -38.47
C PRO A 521 -3.58 2.97 -38.73
N PRO A 522 -2.61 3.07 -39.65
CA PRO A 522 -1.69 1.97 -39.92
C PRO A 522 -0.83 1.66 -38.68
N GLU A 523 -0.71 0.37 -38.35
CA GLU A 523 0.08 -0.17 -37.23
C GLU A 523 1.59 -0.18 -37.54
N ILE A 524 2.15 0.98 -37.87
CA ILE A 524 3.55 1.18 -38.23
C ILE A 524 4.12 2.25 -37.31
N PRO A 525 5.30 2.08 -36.67
CA PRO A 525 5.82 3.08 -35.73
C PRO A 525 5.87 4.52 -36.28
N ALA A 526 6.16 4.66 -37.59
CA ALA A 526 6.28 5.96 -38.27
C ALA A 526 4.98 6.77 -38.35
N SER A 527 3.80 6.17 -38.12
CA SER A 527 2.54 6.92 -38.09
C SER A 527 2.31 7.63 -36.76
N PHE A 528 3.05 7.26 -35.71
CA PHE A 528 2.90 7.79 -34.35
C PHE A 528 4.12 8.57 -33.87
N LEU A 529 5.29 8.30 -34.46
CA LEU A 529 6.56 8.82 -34.01
C LEU A 529 7.46 9.20 -35.20
N GLU A 530 7.98 10.43 -35.17
CA GLU A 530 9.06 10.86 -36.04
C GLU A 530 10.36 10.98 -35.23
N VAL A 531 11.43 10.33 -35.70
CA VAL A 531 12.74 10.36 -35.05
C VAL A 531 13.76 10.96 -36.00
N GLU A 532 14.10 12.22 -35.74
CA GLU A 532 15.20 12.91 -36.39
C GLU A 532 16.49 12.71 -35.62
N THR A 533 17.59 12.55 -36.34
CA THR A 533 18.89 12.33 -35.73
C THR A 533 19.98 13.05 -36.48
N ARG A 534 20.88 13.69 -35.73
CA ARG A 534 22.02 14.40 -36.29
C ARG A 534 23.29 13.90 -35.60
N ASN A 535 24.29 13.61 -36.41
CA ASN A 535 25.61 13.19 -35.93
C ASN A 535 26.65 14.20 -36.41
N LYS A 536 27.38 14.78 -35.47
CA LYS A 536 28.56 15.61 -35.76
C LYS A 536 29.78 14.96 -35.12
N ARG A 537 30.80 14.68 -35.93
CA ARG A 537 32.09 14.23 -35.43
C ARG A 537 32.93 15.42 -34.98
N PHE A 538 33.50 15.33 -33.79
CA PHE A 538 34.41 16.33 -33.25
C PHE A 538 35.56 15.62 -32.54
N LEU A 539 36.76 15.65 -33.13
CA LEU A 539 37.94 14.90 -32.69
C LEU A 539 37.63 13.39 -32.59
N ASP A 540 37.95 12.76 -31.46
CA ASP A 540 37.70 11.34 -31.20
C ASP A 540 36.27 11.05 -30.70
N LYS A 541 35.42 12.08 -30.60
CA LYS A 541 34.04 11.98 -30.12
C LYS A 541 33.03 12.15 -31.26
N GLN A 542 31.88 11.51 -31.12
CA GLN A 542 30.68 11.82 -31.89
C GLN A 542 29.64 12.48 -30.99
N LEU A 543 29.13 13.63 -31.42
CA LEU A 543 28.01 14.35 -30.84
C LEU A 543 26.74 13.91 -31.55
N LEU A 544 25.84 13.29 -30.80
CA LEU A 544 24.57 12.77 -31.29
C LEU A 544 23.45 13.63 -30.74
N GLU A 545 22.58 14.07 -31.62
CA GLU A 545 21.33 14.74 -31.31
C GLU A 545 20.21 13.81 -31.75
N ILE A 546 19.32 13.48 -30.82
CA ILE A 546 18.10 12.69 -31.09
C ILE A 546 16.93 13.62 -30.79
N ALA A 547 16.12 13.90 -31.81
CA ALA A 547 14.89 14.68 -31.71
C ALA A 547 13.71 13.78 -32.06
N ILE A 548 12.75 13.71 -31.15
CA ILE A 548 11.62 12.81 -31.18
C ILE A 548 10.36 13.68 -31.18
N THR A 549 9.63 13.65 -32.29
CA THR A 549 8.37 14.38 -32.45
C THR A 549 7.22 13.39 -32.38
N PRO A 550 6.47 13.35 -31.28
CA PRO A 550 5.30 12.49 -31.19
C PRO A 550 4.10 13.11 -31.95
N MET A 551 3.31 12.25 -32.61
CA MET A 551 2.10 12.67 -33.34
C MET A 551 0.83 12.58 -32.47
N LEU A 552 0.95 12.02 -31.27
CA LEU A 552 -0.10 11.89 -30.25
C LEU A 552 0.40 12.49 -28.93
N PRO A 553 -0.49 12.93 -28.03
CA PRO A 553 -0.16 13.15 -26.62
C PRO A 553 0.58 11.93 -26.05
N VAL A 554 1.71 12.14 -25.40
CA VAL A 554 2.56 11.07 -24.87
C VAL A 554 2.61 11.18 -23.37
N ASN A 555 2.60 10.04 -22.68
CA ASN A 555 2.79 9.98 -21.24
C ASN A 555 4.26 9.81 -20.87
N ARG A 556 5.05 9.07 -21.66
CA ARG A 556 6.50 8.94 -21.45
C ARG A 556 7.25 8.50 -22.70
N ILE A 557 8.50 8.96 -22.84
CA ILE A 557 9.44 8.54 -23.89
C ILE A 557 10.69 7.97 -23.22
N GLU A 558 11.08 6.77 -23.64
CA GLU A 558 12.33 6.14 -23.25
C GLU A 558 13.20 5.93 -24.48
N VAL A 559 14.49 6.27 -24.38
CA VAL A 559 15.46 6.06 -25.45
C VAL A 559 16.59 5.20 -24.91
N LEU A 560 16.59 3.94 -25.33
CA LEU A 560 17.66 3.00 -25.05
C LEU A 560 18.71 3.11 -26.16
N VAL A 561 19.90 3.54 -25.79
CA VAL A 561 21.04 3.68 -26.70
C VAL A 561 22.03 2.55 -26.41
N SER A 562 22.24 1.68 -27.39
CA SER A 562 23.13 0.52 -27.25
C SER A 562 24.25 0.54 -28.30
N SER A 563 25.35 -0.14 -27.99
CA SER A 563 26.42 -0.37 -28.96
C SER A 563 27.05 -1.75 -28.79
N ASN A 564 27.42 -2.36 -29.93
CA ASN A 564 27.98 -3.70 -30.02
C ASN A 564 29.31 -3.87 -29.24
N ARG A 565 29.97 -2.75 -28.87
CA ARG A 565 31.25 -2.72 -28.14
C ARG A 565 31.14 -2.12 -26.75
N GLY A 566 29.91 -1.91 -26.26
CA GLY A 566 29.64 -1.08 -25.08
C GLY A 566 29.58 0.40 -25.43
N ILE A 567 28.85 1.18 -24.63
CA ILE A 567 28.64 2.60 -24.85
C ILE A 567 29.19 3.40 -23.67
N SER A 568 30.06 4.36 -23.98
CA SER A 568 30.50 5.38 -23.02
C SER A 568 29.83 6.70 -23.37
N VAL A 569 29.10 7.27 -22.41
CA VAL A 569 28.50 8.61 -22.54
C VAL A 569 29.34 9.59 -21.73
N TYR A 570 30.00 10.51 -22.45
CA TYR A 570 30.92 11.48 -21.84
C TYR A 570 30.21 12.74 -21.33
N SER A 571 29.10 13.11 -21.96
CA SER A 571 28.30 14.29 -21.65
C SER A 571 26.93 14.11 -22.29
N ALA A 572 25.88 14.51 -21.59
CA ALA A 572 24.51 14.52 -22.09
C ALA A 572 23.76 15.76 -21.58
N THR A 573 22.75 16.22 -22.32
CA THR A 573 21.89 17.34 -21.91
C THR A 573 20.89 16.93 -20.82
N ILE A 574 20.61 15.64 -20.69
CA ILE A 574 19.66 15.09 -19.72
C ILE A 574 20.32 13.95 -18.92
N PRO A 575 19.80 13.63 -17.70
CA PRO A 575 20.25 12.50 -16.91
C PRO A 575 20.12 11.18 -17.66
N PHE A 576 21.00 10.24 -17.37
CA PHE A 576 20.99 8.91 -17.98
C PHE A 576 21.47 7.83 -17.02
N THR A 577 21.04 6.59 -17.27
CA THR A 577 21.39 5.44 -16.45
C THR A 577 22.05 4.36 -17.31
N TYR A 578 23.19 3.83 -16.85
CA TYR A 578 23.81 2.67 -17.48
C TYR A 578 23.06 1.39 -17.09
N GLN A 579 22.72 0.57 -18.08
CA GLN A 579 22.13 -0.75 -17.92
C GLN A 579 23.06 -1.82 -18.50
N ASN A 580 22.79 -3.10 -18.15
CA ASN A 580 23.53 -4.25 -18.67
C ASN A 580 25.06 -4.09 -18.56
N ALA A 581 25.54 -3.70 -17.38
CA ALA A 581 26.95 -3.46 -17.09
C ALA A 581 27.65 -2.43 -18.03
N GLY A 582 26.91 -1.42 -18.49
CA GLY A 582 27.43 -0.35 -19.35
C GLY A 582 27.35 -0.65 -20.85
N GLN A 583 26.61 -1.69 -21.25
CA GLN A 583 26.34 -1.95 -22.67
C GLN A 583 25.25 -1.04 -23.25
N ASP A 584 24.31 -0.65 -22.40
CA ASP A 584 23.18 0.18 -22.77
C ASP A 584 23.12 1.44 -21.90
N THR A 585 22.71 2.55 -22.50
CA THR A 585 22.39 3.78 -21.79
C THR A 585 20.90 4.08 -21.99
N LEU A 586 20.17 4.26 -20.89
CA LEU A 586 18.78 4.65 -20.90
C LEU A 586 18.65 6.16 -20.64
N PHE A 587 17.97 6.84 -21.55
CA PHE A 587 17.48 8.20 -21.39
C PHE A 587 15.96 8.18 -21.23
N VAL A 588 15.42 8.96 -20.30
CA VAL A 588 13.99 8.97 -19.98
C VAL A 588 13.50 10.42 -20.06
N SER A 589 12.38 10.65 -20.74
CA SER A 589 11.72 11.95 -20.72
C SER A 589 11.05 12.21 -19.37
N PRO A 590 10.76 13.47 -19.02
CA PRO A 590 9.78 13.77 -17.99
C PRO A 590 8.44 13.08 -18.33
N ASP A 591 7.63 12.77 -17.31
CA ASP A 591 6.24 12.31 -17.49
C ASP A 591 5.40 13.43 -18.13
N ASP A 592 4.52 13.04 -19.07
CA ASP A 592 3.66 13.89 -19.91
C ASP A 592 4.39 15.04 -20.64
N PRO A 593 5.37 14.74 -21.52
CA PRO A 593 6.15 15.77 -22.21
C PRO A 593 5.28 16.63 -23.14
N GLU A 594 5.39 17.96 -23.01
CA GLU A 594 4.74 18.91 -23.91
C GLU A 594 5.46 18.98 -25.26
N GLY A 595 5.02 18.16 -26.22
CA GLY A 595 5.49 18.23 -27.61
C GLY A 595 6.77 17.44 -27.88
N ALA A 596 7.69 18.01 -28.66
CA ALA A 596 8.87 17.31 -29.15
C ALA A 596 9.94 17.14 -28.05
N PHE A 597 10.43 15.93 -27.87
CA PHE A 597 11.49 15.58 -26.93
C PHE A 597 12.83 15.49 -27.66
N SER A 598 13.81 16.31 -27.25
CA SER A 598 15.14 16.28 -27.87
C SER A 598 16.25 16.34 -26.83
N PHE A 599 17.33 15.61 -27.09
CA PHE A 599 18.51 15.64 -26.24
C PHE A 599 19.78 15.36 -27.04
N ASN A 600 20.89 15.86 -26.51
CA ASN A 600 22.21 15.67 -27.08
C ASN A 600 23.05 14.83 -26.14
N PHE A 601 23.87 13.94 -26.69
CA PHE A 601 24.89 13.23 -25.92
C PHE A 601 26.14 12.99 -26.76
N SER A 602 27.26 12.73 -26.08
CA SER A 602 28.56 12.48 -26.71
C SER A 602 29.05 11.08 -26.38
N SER A 603 29.55 10.38 -27.42
CA SER A 603 30.09 9.03 -27.32
C SER A 603 31.33 8.86 -28.21
N ASP A 604 31.90 7.65 -28.24
CA ASP A 604 33.10 7.32 -29.01
C ASP A 604 32.85 7.38 -30.52
N SER A 605 33.71 8.03 -31.28
CA SER A 605 33.57 8.22 -32.74
C SER A 605 33.52 6.93 -33.57
N ARG A 606 33.92 5.78 -33.00
CA ARG A 606 34.03 4.48 -33.69
C ARG A 606 32.92 3.48 -33.34
N SER A 607 32.01 3.81 -32.43
CA SER A 607 30.89 2.93 -32.05
C SER A 607 29.72 3.12 -33.03
N GLN A 608 29.24 2.00 -33.59
CA GLN A 608 27.92 1.96 -34.20
C GLN A 608 26.90 1.96 -33.05
N ILE A 609 25.98 2.91 -33.10
CA ILE A 609 25.02 3.14 -32.02
C ILE A 609 23.64 2.82 -32.53
N THR A 610 22.89 2.04 -31.75
CA THR A 610 21.50 1.75 -32.01
C THR A 610 20.66 2.46 -30.97
N ALA A 611 19.79 3.37 -31.41
CA ALA A 611 18.81 4.03 -30.55
C ALA A 611 17.46 3.35 -30.72
N THR A 612 16.93 2.77 -29.65
CA THR A 612 15.58 2.22 -29.58
C THR A 612 14.73 3.21 -28.79
N VAL A 613 13.84 3.90 -29.50
CA VAL A 613 12.88 4.83 -28.92
C VAL A 613 11.60 4.04 -28.58
N ARG A 614 11.14 4.16 -27.34
CA ARG A 614 9.86 3.65 -26.87
C ARG A 614 9.00 4.83 -26.44
N LEU A 615 7.82 4.93 -27.02
CA LEU A 615 6.83 5.94 -26.70
C LEU A 615 5.64 5.25 -26.03
N TYR A 616 5.20 5.79 -24.89
CA TYR A 616 4.06 5.29 -24.13
C TYR A 616 2.94 6.33 -24.15
N THR A 617 1.76 5.97 -24.67
CA THR A 617 0.58 6.85 -24.69
C THR A 617 -0.68 6.10 -24.28
N ARG A 618 -1.58 6.78 -23.56
CA ARG A 618 -2.91 6.29 -23.22
C ARG A 618 -3.98 6.62 -24.26
N GLU A 619 -3.63 7.40 -25.26
CA GLU A 619 -4.53 7.66 -26.39
C GLU A 619 -4.90 6.36 -27.06
N ASN A 620 -6.17 6.20 -27.42
CA ASN A 620 -6.70 5.01 -28.08
C ASN A 620 -7.05 5.31 -29.55
N PRO A 621 -6.03 5.51 -30.42
CA PRO A 621 -6.27 5.88 -31.82
C PRO A 621 -6.92 4.75 -32.64
N PHE A 622 -6.90 3.52 -32.13
CA PHE A 622 -7.49 2.33 -32.74
C PHE A 622 -8.96 2.11 -32.38
N GLY A 623 -9.51 2.93 -31.47
CA GLY A 623 -10.87 2.79 -30.99
C GLY A 623 -11.13 1.41 -30.36
N VAL A 624 -10.13 0.84 -29.69
CA VAL A 624 -10.24 -0.45 -28.99
C VAL A 624 -11.37 -0.36 -27.97
N GLN A 625 -12.35 -1.24 -28.09
CA GLN A 625 -13.45 -1.38 -27.14
C GLN A 625 -13.53 -2.82 -26.64
N LEU A 626 -13.83 -2.94 -25.34
CA LEU A 626 -14.14 -4.21 -24.71
C LEU A 626 -15.60 -4.58 -24.99
N SER A 627 -15.89 -5.85 -25.22
CA SER A 627 -17.26 -6.31 -25.44
C SER A 627 -18.13 -6.32 -24.18
N ASP A 628 -17.53 -6.36 -22.98
CA ASP A 628 -18.25 -6.25 -21.71
C ASP A 628 -18.40 -4.78 -21.31
N GLU A 629 -19.64 -4.29 -21.26
CA GLU A 629 -19.98 -2.91 -20.87
C GLU A 629 -19.63 -2.61 -19.40
N ASN A 630 -19.49 -3.64 -18.57
CA ASN A 630 -19.12 -3.50 -17.16
C ASN A 630 -17.61 -3.63 -16.93
N ALA A 631 -16.80 -3.65 -17.99
CA ALA A 631 -15.35 -3.60 -17.90
C ALA A 631 -14.84 -2.18 -18.19
N LYS A 632 -13.94 -1.68 -17.34
CA LYS A 632 -13.26 -0.41 -17.55
C LYS A 632 -11.87 -0.68 -18.13
N MET A 633 -11.67 -0.25 -19.37
CA MET A 633 -10.40 -0.37 -20.07
C MET A 633 -9.42 0.72 -19.63
N ASP A 634 -8.22 0.32 -19.23
CA ASP A 634 -7.03 1.16 -19.13
C ASP A 634 -6.12 0.80 -20.31
N TYR A 635 -6.10 1.67 -21.32
CA TYR A 635 -5.39 1.44 -22.57
C TYR A 635 -3.98 2.05 -22.51
N LEU A 636 -2.98 1.28 -22.91
CA LEU A 636 -1.61 1.74 -23.08
C LEU A 636 -1.08 1.29 -24.43
N LEU A 637 -0.72 2.25 -25.28
CA LEU A 637 -0.01 2.04 -26.52
C LEU A 637 1.49 2.29 -26.31
N GLU A 638 2.29 1.27 -26.59
CA GLU A 638 3.74 1.35 -26.71
C GLU A 638 4.14 1.32 -28.18
N VAL A 639 4.85 2.35 -28.63
CA VAL A 639 5.41 2.41 -29.99
C VAL A 639 6.92 2.29 -29.90
N VAL A 640 7.48 1.26 -30.53
CA VAL A 640 8.91 0.96 -30.53
C VAL A 640 9.50 1.23 -31.91
N GLN A 641 10.43 2.18 -31.99
CA GLN A 641 11.17 2.51 -33.19
C GLN A 641 12.67 2.42 -32.95
N THR A 642 13.33 1.52 -33.69
CA THR A 642 14.79 1.40 -33.66
C THR A 642 15.41 2.09 -34.86
N VAL A 643 16.42 2.92 -34.58
CA VAL A 643 17.23 3.64 -35.56
C VAL A 643 18.71 3.35 -35.30
N VAL A 644 19.50 3.16 -36.36
CA VAL A 644 20.92 2.78 -36.29
C VAL A 644 21.78 3.91 -36.85
N PHE A 645 22.90 4.20 -36.17
CA PHE A 645 23.83 5.29 -36.48
C PHE A 645 25.29 4.83 -36.58
N PRO A 646 26.07 5.43 -37.51
CA PRO A 646 25.61 6.30 -38.60
C PRO A 646 24.77 5.53 -39.62
N ARG A 647 23.75 6.18 -40.22
CA ARG A 647 22.91 5.55 -41.27
C ARG A 647 23.82 5.00 -42.37
N PRO A 648 23.64 3.73 -42.81
CA PRO A 648 24.42 3.20 -43.92
C PRO A 648 24.19 4.11 -45.14
N GLN A 649 25.27 4.55 -45.78
CA GLN A 649 25.18 5.27 -47.05
C GLN A 649 24.51 4.35 -48.07
N GLY A 650 23.24 4.61 -48.38
CA GLY A 650 22.43 3.77 -49.27
C GLY A 650 20.93 4.08 -49.31
N GLU A 651 20.36 4.68 -48.26
CA GLU A 651 18.95 5.13 -48.26
C GLU A 651 18.85 6.65 -48.22
N ASN A 652 19.18 7.29 -49.34
CA ASN A 652 18.66 8.61 -49.68
C ASN A 652 18.02 8.49 -51.08
N SER A 653 16.72 8.77 -51.14
CA SER A 653 16.00 9.23 -52.34
C SER A 653 15.73 8.21 -53.46
N ALA A 654 14.59 7.50 -53.38
CA ALA A 654 13.75 7.17 -54.54
C ALA A 654 12.41 6.55 -54.12
N ALA A 655 11.43 7.38 -53.72
CA ALA A 655 10.00 7.07 -53.84
C ALA A 655 9.17 8.35 -53.62
N ALA A 656 9.38 9.34 -54.50
CA ALA A 656 8.38 10.34 -54.80
C ALA A 656 8.50 10.65 -56.29
N LEU A 657 7.37 10.46 -57.00
CA LEU A 657 7.10 10.82 -58.41
C LEU A 657 7.64 9.84 -59.47
N ASP A 658 6.83 8.83 -59.80
CA ASP A 658 6.18 8.66 -61.11
C ASP A 658 5.42 7.32 -61.18
N GLY A 659 4.08 7.38 -61.32
CA GLY A 659 3.17 6.24 -61.45
C GLY A 659 1.83 6.43 -60.74
#